data_AF-A0AAP3F524-F1
#
_entry.id   AF-A0AAP3F524-F1
#
_cell.length_a   1.000
_cell.length_b   1.000
_cell.length_c   1.000
_cell.angle_alpha   90.00
_cell.angle_beta   90.00
_cell.angle_gamma   90.00
#
_symmetry.space_group_name_H-M   'P 1'
#
loop_
_entity.id
_entity.type
_entity.pdbx_description
1 polymer ?
#
loop_
_entity_poly.entity_id
_entity_poly.type
_entity_poly.pdbx_seq_one_letter_code
_entity_poly.pdbx_strand_id
1 'polypeptide(L)'
;MDTNRIKRFATEARNILKAGIAAKITTLGFDKNGNVAEENKPQLMQGGSLWNDQLQTEGFYYQWMSLYNRIQQKGISEVYEEAAYTWFNRLCAIRILQKNSLCGPVIAYADAARTPVIVDEARQGRIPQMFLSPDNGGNEGGEELRQRLVELLDDDTKVTEQFAILITAWCHDNPIINQCFGSIADYTELLLPNNILAEGGFVDMLNHTEFITDEDFQSPELIGWLYQFYISERKDEVFAKKGKFEADEIPAATQIFTPNWIVKYMVQNTVGRIYLDNNPYETQLQKKWHYLVEPSEKPSDRYSLKYNELTDLKVADLACGSGHILNECFDLLYDLYIAEGYGRGEAVENIFSHNLTGIDLDTRAKQLSQFALLLKACQKDAGFADAHVLPNVLDMTGVVPALDKKAMTETCLQFVGGYDDVAGEMLEEDFELLKEADNLGSIMIFNINENYHNMLCSHYEDWTKNGTDDCPANIKQLLPGVKVILTLTEHYHALVMNPPYMGGGKMNSVLSKYVKDNYEEGKADLFSVFMFMGMERLADGGKMAQINMQSWMFLSSFKSLRHIFLHNYAIDSMLHLGPRTFDELSGEVVQNTAFVLTKPQDPYGGITMAEIRALPKSEQEIWKQRFYEDTEKDMDELFLGNPKGIYYRLVDGKNCADKEQMFLANKDGNEDGKHIYYPNVEQLNFGKIPGAPIGYWVSPKIQEIFTSNLALSAVCSPTQGLATADNARFLRLWFEPSYSRIGFGCENAALAARSQKKWFPYNKGGGQRRWYGNQESVVNWENDGYEIKNFMDNKGKQRSVIRNPERYFCPSISWSDISSNSNSFKVYPKGFIFDVCGMSCFDAPNRLNLLGVLNTKFYAVLSHFLNPTMHFQIGNFKQLPYMEVPSKEFDQLVEQNIAISRADWDAHETSWDFQRNELLSIDTSTYTENIDYKIEKHFEETGEHISISPAAPKLGSLEWRMEQYKTKWERKFMQLHKNEEELNRQFIDIYGLQDELTPDVPLNEITILQQGEISIVND
;
A
#
# COMPACT_ATOMS: atom_id res chain seq x y z
N MET A 1 -12.15 -21.60 -8.88
CA MET A 1 -13.02 -20.91 -7.93
C MET A 1 -13.62 -19.66 -8.56
N ASP A 2 -14.96 -19.55 -8.63
CA ASP A 2 -15.67 -18.37 -9.15
C ASP A 2 -15.91 -17.36 -8.00
N THR A 3 -15.00 -16.39 -7.86
CA THR A 3 -14.99 -15.43 -6.76
C THR A 3 -16.24 -14.54 -6.71
N ASN A 4 -16.93 -14.32 -7.84
CA ASN A 4 -18.14 -13.51 -7.86
C ASN A 4 -19.32 -14.19 -7.14
N ARG A 5 -19.45 -15.52 -7.28
CA ARG A 5 -20.50 -16.28 -6.59
C ARG A 5 -20.25 -16.34 -5.09
N ILE A 6 -18.99 -16.55 -4.70
CA ILE A 6 -18.57 -16.59 -3.30
C ILE A 6 -18.75 -15.22 -2.65
N LYS A 7 -18.42 -14.13 -3.37
CA LYS A 7 -18.68 -12.77 -2.90
C LYS A 7 -20.16 -12.54 -2.64
N ARG A 8 -21.01 -12.92 -3.61
CA ARG A 8 -22.47 -12.82 -3.46
C ARG A 8 -22.96 -13.60 -2.24
N PHE A 9 -22.50 -14.83 -2.06
CA PHE A 9 -22.83 -15.64 -0.88
C PHE A 9 -22.41 -14.96 0.42
N ALA A 10 -21.14 -14.56 0.55
CA ALA A 10 -20.62 -13.99 1.79
C ALA A 10 -21.37 -12.72 2.19
N THR A 11 -21.68 -11.85 1.23
CA THR A 11 -22.44 -10.61 1.48
C THR A 11 -23.91 -10.88 1.83
N GLU A 12 -24.60 -11.74 1.08
CA GLU A 12 -26.01 -12.07 1.36
C GLU A 12 -26.15 -12.80 2.71
N ALA A 13 -25.30 -13.81 2.94
CA ALA A 13 -25.32 -14.64 4.14
C ALA A 13 -24.96 -13.83 5.41
N ARG A 14 -23.98 -12.91 5.32
CA ARG A 14 -23.68 -11.95 6.39
C ARG A 14 -24.91 -11.14 6.79
N ASN A 15 -25.59 -10.56 5.80
CA ASN A 15 -26.74 -9.69 6.05
C ASN A 15 -27.93 -10.46 6.67
N ILE A 16 -28.20 -11.68 6.18
CA ILE A 16 -29.22 -12.58 6.75
C ILE A 16 -28.90 -12.92 8.21
N LEU A 17 -27.63 -13.28 8.50
CA LEU A 17 -27.20 -13.66 9.83
C LEU A 17 -27.28 -12.48 10.81
N LYS A 18 -26.81 -11.29 10.42
CA LYS A 18 -26.91 -10.06 11.23
C LYS A 18 -28.36 -9.68 11.53
N ALA A 19 -29.25 -9.76 10.54
CA ALA A 19 -30.67 -9.49 10.73
C ALA A 19 -31.31 -10.51 11.71
N GLY A 20 -30.95 -11.79 11.59
CA GLY A 20 -31.40 -12.84 12.50
C GLY A 20 -30.92 -12.63 13.94
N ILE A 21 -29.66 -12.23 14.13
CA ILE A 21 -29.09 -11.91 15.45
C ILE A 21 -29.77 -10.67 16.05
N ALA A 22 -30.00 -9.63 15.25
CA ALA A 22 -30.71 -8.43 15.71
C ALA A 22 -32.14 -8.75 16.17
N ALA A 23 -32.84 -9.62 15.43
CA ALA A 23 -34.14 -10.13 15.85
C ALA A 23 -34.02 -10.91 17.17
N LYS A 24 -33.01 -11.79 17.31
CA LYS A 24 -32.77 -12.57 18.54
C LYS A 24 -32.51 -11.67 19.76
N ILE A 25 -31.66 -10.66 19.64
CA ILE A 25 -31.40 -9.69 20.72
C ILE A 25 -32.68 -8.95 21.12
N THR A 26 -33.51 -8.58 20.15
CA THR A 26 -34.83 -7.99 20.42
C THR A 26 -35.73 -8.95 21.21
N THR A 27 -35.74 -10.25 20.85
CA THR A 27 -36.50 -11.26 21.62
C THR A 27 -36.00 -11.45 23.05
N LEU A 28 -34.74 -11.12 23.33
CA LEU A 28 -34.13 -11.16 24.66
C LEU A 28 -34.43 -9.90 25.52
N GLY A 29 -35.23 -8.97 25.00
CA GLY A 29 -35.72 -7.79 25.73
C GLY A 29 -34.95 -6.49 25.51
N PHE A 30 -33.92 -6.50 24.65
CA PHE A 30 -33.12 -5.32 24.33
C PHE A 30 -33.78 -4.46 23.24
N ASP A 31 -33.68 -3.14 23.37
CA ASP A 31 -34.08 -2.20 22.33
C ASP A 31 -32.97 -2.01 21.27
N LYS A 32 -33.28 -1.23 20.22
CA LYS A 32 -32.35 -0.93 19.12
C LYS A 32 -31.06 -0.21 19.53
N ASN A 33 -31.01 0.35 20.74
CA ASN A 33 -29.85 1.05 21.29
C ASN A 33 -29.09 0.16 22.31
N GLY A 34 -29.55 -1.07 22.57
CA GLY A 34 -28.95 -1.97 23.55
C GLY A 34 -29.41 -1.74 24.99
N ASN A 35 -30.49 -0.97 25.20
CA ASN A 35 -31.06 -0.78 26.54
C ASN A 35 -32.13 -1.83 26.83
N VAL A 36 -32.32 -2.11 28.12
CA VAL A 36 -33.35 -3.02 28.62
C VAL A 36 -33.92 -2.47 29.92
N ALA A 37 -35.24 -2.55 30.08
CA ALA A 37 -35.92 -2.12 31.30
C ALA A 37 -35.59 -3.10 32.45
N GLU A 38 -35.50 -2.61 33.70
CA GLU A 38 -35.11 -3.45 34.85
C GLU A 38 -36.08 -4.62 35.05
N GLU A 39 -37.36 -4.42 34.79
CA GLU A 39 -38.40 -5.46 34.83
C GLU A 39 -38.22 -6.57 33.78
N ASN A 40 -37.46 -6.32 32.72
CA ASN A 40 -37.21 -7.29 31.63
C ASN A 40 -35.88 -8.05 31.83
N LYS A 41 -35.14 -7.76 32.89
CA LYS A 41 -33.91 -8.49 33.23
C LYS A 41 -34.26 -9.81 33.92
N PRO A 42 -33.55 -10.91 33.59
CA PRO A 42 -33.73 -12.17 34.30
C PRO A 42 -33.34 -12.02 35.78
N GLN A 43 -34.06 -12.70 36.67
CA GLN A 43 -33.77 -12.71 38.11
C GLN A 43 -33.27 -14.09 38.53
N LEU A 44 -32.08 -14.14 39.15
CA LEU A 44 -31.52 -15.40 39.66
C LEU A 44 -32.32 -15.87 40.89
N MET A 45 -32.70 -17.15 40.90
CA MET A 45 -33.42 -17.82 41.98
C MET A 45 -32.67 -19.10 42.38
N GLN A 46 -33.05 -19.72 43.51
CA GLN A 46 -32.39 -20.95 43.97
C GLN A 46 -32.73 -22.11 43.00
N GLY A 47 -31.75 -22.57 42.20
CA GLY A 47 -31.92 -23.66 41.23
C GLY A 47 -32.46 -23.25 39.85
N GLY A 48 -32.36 -21.96 39.48
CA GLY A 48 -32.82 -21.46 38.17
C GLY A 48 -32.87 -19.94 38.05
N SER A 49 -33.47 -19.43 37.00
CA SER A 49 -33.74 -17.99 36.82
C SER A 49 -35.18 -17.74 36.36
N LEU A 50 -35.75 -16.60 36.74
CA LEU A 50 -37.08 -16.17 36.29
C LEU A 50 -36.91 -15.10 35.20
N TRP A 51 -37.50 -15.33 34.02
CA TRP A 51 -37.48 -14.40 32.90
C TRP A 51 -38.78 -14.50 32.10
N ASN A 52 -39.46 -13.37 31.85
CA ASN A 52 -40.77 -13.31 31.17
C ASN A 52 -41.83 -14.28 31.74
N ASP A 53 -41.97 -14.31 33.08
CA ASP A 53 -42.86 -15.23 33.81
C ASP A 53 -42.60 -16.73 33.57
N GLN A 54 -41.44 -17.08 33.00
CA GLN A 54 -40.99 -18.45 32.77
C GLN A 54 -39.72 -18.77 33.56
N LEU A 55 -39.65 -19.99 34.09
CA LEU A 55 -38.44 -20.54 34.68
C LEU A 55 -37.45 -20.91 33.57
N GLN A 56 -36.24 -20.39 33.67
CA GLN A 56 -35.08 -20.67 32.82
C GLN A 56 -33.96 -21.26 33.70
N THR A 57 -32.90 -21.76 33.08
CA THR A 57 -31.74 -22.30 33.82
C THR A 57 -30.91 -21.18 34.47
N GLU A 58 -30.05 -21.52 35.43
CA GLU A 58 -29.06 -20.57 35.95
C GLU A 58 -28.07 -20.15 34.85
N GLY A 59 -27.69 -21.08 33.97
CA GLY A 59 -26.86 -20.81 32.80
C GLY A 59 -27.44 -19.70 31.91
N PHE A 60 -28.75 -19.69 31.66
CA PHE A 60 -29.39 -18.62 30.89
C PHE A 60 -29.19 -17.24 31.51
N TYR A 61 -29.29 -17.12 32.85
CA TYR A 61 -29.06 -15.84 33.54
C TYR A 61 -27.63 -15.34 33.32
N TYR A 62 -26.63 -16.21 33.47
CA TYR A 62 -25.23 -15.83 33.29
C TYR A 62 -24.92 -15.44 31.85
N GLN A 63 -25.40 -16.22 30.87
CA GLN A 63 -25.25 -15.91 29.45
C GLN A 63 -25.93 -14.57 29.10
N TRP A 64 -27.13 -14.31 29.63
CA TRP A 64 -27.86 -13.07 29.40
C TRP A 64 -27.17 -11.87 30.05
N MET A 65 -26.65 -12.02 31.27
CA MET A 65 -25.87 -10.98 31.94
C MET A 65 -24.55 -10.70 31.22
N SER A 66 -23.91 -11.73 30.67
CA SER A 66 -22.73 -11.60 29.82
C SER A 66 -23.05 -10.79 28.55
N LEU A 67 -24.18 -11.09 27.90
CA LEU A 67 -24.69 -10.31 26.76
C LEU A 67 -24.90 -8.83 27.13
N TYR A 68 -25.59 -8.58 28.25
CA TYR A 68 -25.86 -7.24 28.74
C TYR A 68 -24.55 -6.46 28.97
N ASN A 69 -23.61 -7.05 29.70
CA ASN A 69 -22.32 -6.41 30.00
C ASN A 69 -21.52 -6.12 28.73
N ARG A 70 -21.51 -7.05 27.75
CA ARG A 70 -20.82 -6.85 26.48
C ARG A 70 -21.44 -5.72 25.66
N ILE A 71 -22.77 -5.64 25.61
CA ILE A 71 -23.49 -4.53 24.95
C ILE A 71 -23.17 -3.19 25.61
N GLN A 72 -23.09 -3.12 26.95
CA GLN A 72 -22.72 -1.89 27.65
C GLN A 72 -21.25 -1.49 27.39
N GLN A 73 -20.35 -2.46 27.26
CA GLN A 73 -18.93 -2.22 27.06
C GLN A 73 -18.59 -1.78 25.63
N LYS A 74 -19.14 -2.47 24.61
CA LYS A 74 -18.75 -2.30 23.20
C LYS A 74 -19.85 -1.69 22.32
N GLY A 75 -21.08 -1.60 22.83
CA GLY A 75 -22.24 -1.19 22.04
C GLY A 75 -22.84 -2.33 21.23
N ILE A 76 -24.15 -2.22 20.94
CA ILE A 76 -24.93 -3.27 20.30
C ILE A 76 -24.46 -3.62 18.87
N SER A 77 -23.96 -2.63 18.12
CA SER A 77 -23.48 -2.84 16.75
C SER A 77 -22.28 -3.77 16.68
N GLU A 78 -21.35 -3.64 17.62
CA GLU A 78 -20.15 -4.48 17.67
C GLU A 78 -20.52 -5.90 18.13
N VAL A 79 -21.47 -6.04 19.06
CA VAL A 79 -22.02 -7.35 19.48
C VAL A 79 -22.70 -8.07 18.33
N TYR A 80 -23.46 -7.36 17.48
CA TYR A 80 -24.04 -7.94 16.27
C TYR A 80 -22.96 -8.50 15.34
N GLU A 81 -21.89 -7.74 15.12
CA GLU A 81 -20.81 -8.15 14.23
C GLU A 81 -20.01 -9.33 14.82
N GLU A 82 -19.69 -9.30 16.12
CA GLU A 82 -18.94 -10.35 16.83
C GLU A 82 -19.71 -11.68 16.79
N ALA A 83 -21.02 -11.66 17.09
CA ALA A 83 -21.86 -12.86 17.05
C ALA A 83 -22.09 -13.37 15.62
N ALA A 84 -22.29 -12.48 14.65
CA ALA A 84 -22.45 -12.86 13.24
C ALA A 84 -21.19 -13.53 12.72
N TYR A 85 -20.03 -12.93 12.97
CA TYR A 85 -18.75 -13.48 12.59
C TYR A 85 -18.51 -14.86 13.23
N THR A 86 -18.79 -15.00 14.53
CA THR A 86 -18.63 -16.23 15.29
C THR A 86 -19.37 -17.41 14.65
N TRP A 87 -20.64 -17.20 14.28
CA TRP A 87 -21.47 -18.24 13.67
C TRP A 87 -21.21 -18.44 12.19
N PHE A 88 -20.94 -17.36 11.44
CA PHE A 88 -20.59 -17.44 10.02
C PHE A 88 -19.41 -18.38 9.78
N ASN A 89 -18.29 -18.16 10.48
CA ASN A 89 -17.08 -18.94 10.23
C ASN A 89 -17.19 -20.37 10.74
N ARG A 90 -17.80 -20.61 11.90
CA ARG A 90 -17.99 -21.97 12.42
C ARG A 90 -18.83 -22.82 11.47
N LEU A 91 -19.98 -22.30 11.02
CA LEU A 91 -20.86 -23.05 10.12
C LEU A 91 -20.20 -23.29 8.74
N CYS A 92 -19.51 -22.28 8.18
CA CYS A 92 -18.70 -22.45 6.98
C CYS A 92 -17.59 -23.50 7.16
N ALA A 93 -16.85 -23.44 8.27
CA ALA A 93 -15.79 -24.38 8.60
C ALA A 93 -16.32 -25.80 8.75
N ILE A 94 -17.47 -26.00 9.41
CA ILE A 94 -18.15 -27.31 9.50
C ILE A 94 -18.44 -27.88 8.11
N ARG A 95 -18.95 -27.05 7.21
CA ARG A 95 -19.22 -27.49 5.83
C ARG A 95 -17.94 -27.86 5.09
N ILE A 96 -16.87 -27.10 5.29
CA ILE A 96 -15.55 -27.38 4.71
C ILE A 96 -15.02 -28.72 5.25
N LEU A 97 -15.05 -28.94 6.57
CA LEU A 97 -14.63 -30.21 7.17
C LEU A 97 -15.43 -31.40 6.61
N GLN A 98 -16.75 -31.25 6.48
CA GLN A 98 -17.61 -32.27 5.88
C GLN A 98 -17.18 -32.60 4.45
N LYS A 99 -16.94 -31.58 3.62
CA LYS A 99 -16.58 -31.75 2.20
C LYS A 99 -15.15 -32.26 1.98
N ASN A 100 -14.30 -32.15 3.01
CA ASN A 100 -12.97 -32.74 3.06
C ASN A 100 -12.96 -34.11 3.77
N SER A 101 -14.12 -34.70 4.07
CA SER A 101 -14.25 -36.00 4.74
C SER A 101 -13.62 -36.07 6.14
N LEU A 102 -13.52 -34.94 6.82
CA LEU A 102 -12.98 -34.83 8.19
C LEU A 102 -14.06 -34.96 9.26
N CYS A 103 -15.33 -34.84 8.87
CA CYS A 103 -16.48 -35.17 9.71
C CYS A 103 -17.65 -35.70 8.87
N GLY A 104 -18.61 -36.36 9.52
CA GLY A 104 -19.87 -36.75 8.89
C GLY A 104 -20.76 -35.55 8.53
N PRO A 105 -21.87 -35.74 7.80
CA PRO A 105 -22.83 -34.67 7.55
C PRO A 105 -23.42 -34.13 8.87
N VAL A 106 -23.14 -32.88 9.20
CA VAL A 106 -23.66 -32.25 10.43
C VAL A 106 -24.85 -31.34 10.10
N ILE A 107 -24.62 -30.36 9.24
CA ILE A 107 -25.58 -29.30 8.89
C ILE A 107 -26.28 -29.53 7.54
N ALA A 108 -26.05 -30.68 6.90
CA ALA A 108 -26.82 -31.11 5.73
C ALA A 108 -28.25 -31.46 6.14
N TYR A 109 -29.20 -31.40 5.20
CA TYR A 109 -30.58 -31.81 5.45
C TYR A 109 -30.78 -33.31 5.20
N ALA A 110 -31.42 -34.00 6.15
CA ALA A 110 -31.75 -35.42 6.08
C ALA A 110 -33.03 -35.69 5.26
N ASP A 111 -33.91 -34.69 5.18
CA ASP A 111 -35.23 -34.81 4.56
C ASP A 111 -35.67 -33.53 3.83
N ALA A 112 -36.81 -33.60 3.14
CA ALA A 112 -37.42 -32.45 2.47
C ALA A 112 -38.02 -31.41 3.43
N ALA A 113 -38.16 -31.76 4.72
CA ALA A 113 -38.60 -30.83 5.77
C ALA A 113 -37.45 -29.98 6.32
N ARG A 114 -36.24 -30.09 5.74
CA ARG A 114 -35.02 -29.36 6.15
C ARG A 114 -34.59 -29.71 7.58
N THR A 115 -34.80 -30.94 8.03
CA THR A 115 -34.24 -31.41 9.31
C THR A 115 -32.73 -31.59 9.16
N PRO A 116 -31.87 -30.89 9.93
CA PRO A 116 -30.43 -31.09 9.88
C PRO A 116 -30.06 -32.51 10.33
N VAL A 117 -29.03 -33.11 9.71
CA VAL A 117 -28.61 -34.48 10.03
C VAL A 117 -28.27 -34.63 11.51
N ILE A 118 -27.58 -33.66 12.13
CA ILE A 118 -27.28 -33.72 13.57
C ILE A 118 -28.54 -33.84 14.46
N VAL A 119 -29.67 -33.26 14.03
CA VAL A 119 -30.96 -33.37 14.73
C VAL A 119 -31.57 -34.75 14.52
N ASP A 120 -31.56 -35.27 13.29
CA ASP A 120 -32.03 -36.63 12.97
C ASP A 120 -31.22 -37.70 13.74
N GLU A 121 -29.90 -37.54 13.82
CA GLU A 121 -29.03 -38.42 14.59
C GLU A 121 -29.35 -38.39 16.09
N ALA A 122 -29.57 -37.20 16.66
CA ALA A 122 -29.93 -37.04 18.06
C ALA A 122 -31.27 -37.70 18.39
N ARG A 123 -32.28 -37.59 17.50
CA ARG A 123 -33.57 -38.29 17.62
C ARG A 123 -33.42 -39.82 17.58
N GLN A 124 -32.37 -40.32 16.94
CA GLN A 124 -32.01 -41.74 16.90
C GLN A 124 -31.09 -42.16 18.08
N GLY A 125 -30.86 -41.26 19.05
CA GLY A 125 -30.06 -41.51 20.25
C GLY A 125 -28.55 -41.28 20.08
N ARG A 126 -28.09 -40.79 18.92
CA ARG A 126 -26.68 -40.40 18.69
C ARG A 126 -26.52 -38.92 19.02
N ILE A 127 -26.16 -38.63 20.26
CA ILE A 127 -26.01 -37.27 20.79
C ILE A 127 -24.52 -36.97 20.97
N PRO A 128 -24.00 -35.82 20.49
CA PRO A 128 -22.64 -35.37 20.77
C PRO A 128 -22.35 -35.31 22.26
N GLN A 129 -21.06 -35.37 22.64
CA GLN A 129 -20.72 -35.17 24.04
C GLN A 129 -21.05 -33.72 24.42
N MET A 130 -21.79 -33.55 25.52
CA MET A 130 -22.23 -32.23 25.98
C MET A 130 -21.34 -31.76 27.11
N PHE A 131 -20.48 -30.81 26.80
CA PHE A 131 -19.67 -30.06 27.76
C PHE A 131 -20.25 -28.65 27.91
N LEU A 132 -20.12 -28.05 29.09
CA LEU A 132 -20.23 -26.60 29.26
C LEU A 132 -18.85 -25.98 29.10
N SER A 133 -18.79 -24.69 28.74
CA SER A 133 -17.53 -23.96 28.61
C SER A 133 -16.66 -24.12 29.87
N PRO A 134 -15.35 -24.43 29.74
CA PRO A 134 -14.42 -24.63 30.86
C PRO A 134 -14.37 -23.45 31.85
N ASP A 135 -14.69 -22.24 31.37
CA ASP A 135 -14.60 -20.99 32.11
C ASP A 135 -15.67 -20.85 33.22
N ASN A 136 -16.68 -21.73 33.26
CA ASN A 136 -17.82 -21.65 34.18
C ASN A 136 -17.79 -22.65 35.36
N GLY A 137 -16.61 -23.16 35.72
CA GLY A 137 -16.45 -23.90 36.97
C GLY A 137 -16.86 -25.37 36.89
N GLY A 138 -16.05 -26.17 36.19
CA GLY A 138 -16.05 -27.64 36.32
C GLY A 138 -17.20 -28.37 35.62
N ASN A 139 -17.08 -29.69 35.54
CA ASN A 139 -17.93 -30.63 34.80
C ASN A 139 -19.40 -30.72 35.25
N GLU A 140 -19.93 -29.73 35.98
CA GLU A 140 -21.29 -29.74 36.54
C GLU A 140 -22.23 -28.91 35.64
N GLY A 141 -23.00 -29.58 34.77
CA GLY A 141 -24.10 -28.94 34.01
C GLY A 141 -24.32 -29.46 32.58
N GLY A 142 -23.41 -30.27 32.03
CA GLY A 142 -23.63 -30.98 30.75
C GLY A 142 -24.86 -31.90 30.80
N GLU A 143 -25.19 -32.43 31.98
CA GLU A 143 -26.40 -33.24 32.19
C GLU A 143 -27.69 -32.40 32.14
N GLU A 144 -27.68 -31.13 32.58
CA GLU A 144 -28.84 -30.24 32.47
C GLU A 144 -29.13 -29.88 31.00
N LEU A 145 -28.08 -29.59 30.23
CA LEU A 145 -28.17 -29.36 28.78
C LEU A 145 -28.69 -30.60 28.05
N ARG A 146 -28.20 -31.78 28.43
CA ARG A 146 -28.68 -33.06 27.91
C ARG A 146 -30.15 -33.30 28.25
N GLN A 147 -30.56 -33.03 29.49
CA GLN A 147 -31.95 -33.18 29.92
C GLN A 147 -32.89 -32.24 29.17
N ARG A 148 -32.48 -30.97 28.98
CA ARG A 148 -33.20 -30.00 28.15
C ARG A 148 -33.30 -30.45 26.69
N LEU A 149 -32.24 -31.00 26.12
CA LEU A 149 -32.29 -31.54 24.75
C LEU A 149 -33.30 -32.68 24.66
N VAL A 150 -33.29 -33.63 25.62
CA VAL A 150 -34.23 -34.76 25.63
C VAL A 150 -35.68 -34.27 25.65
N GLU A 151 -36.00 -33.27 26.48
CA GLU A 151 -37.34 -32.65 26.50
C GLU A 151 -37.72 -32.01 25.16
N LEU A 152 -36.74 -31.45 24.43
CA LEU A 152 -36.96 -30.84 23.13
C LEU A 152 -37.09 -31.87 22.00
N LEU A 153 -36.41 -33.01 22.08
CA LEU A 153 -36.41 -34.05 21.04
C LEU A 153 -37.79 -34.70 20.86
N ASP A 154 -38.65 -34.66 21.89
CA ASP A 154 -40.03 -35.14 21.83
C ASP A 154 -40.99 -34.19 21.06
N ASP A 155 -40.54 -32.98 20.72
CA ASP A 155 -41.34 -31.96 20.03
C ASP A 155 -40.78 -31.64 18.63
N ASP A 156 -41.35 -32.28 17.61
CA ASP A 156 -40.96 -32.11 16.20
C ASP A 156 -41.09 -30.66 15.69
N THR A 157 -41.81 -29.78 16.40
CA THR A 157 -41.96 -28.38 15.99
C THR A 157 -40.79 -27.48 16.40
N LYS A 158 -39.86 -27.98 17.23
CA LYS A 158 -38.74 -27.24 17.81
C LYS A 158 -37.37 -27.59 17.21
N VAL A 159 -37.34 -27.87 15.91
CA VAL A 159 -36.12 -28.29 15.18
C VAL A 159 -34.99 -27.26 15.34
N THR A 160 -35.30 -25.95 15.31
CA THR A 160 -34.28 -24.91 15.44
C THR A 160 -33.66 -24.89 16.84
N GLU A 161 -34.45 -25.05 17.90
CA GLU A 161 -33.96 -25.13 19.27
C GLU A 161 -33.14 -26.41 19.49
N GLN A 162 -33.58 -27.54 18.95
CA GLN A 162 -32.81 -28.79 18.95
C GLN A 162 -31.45 -28.58 18.26
N PHE A 163 -31.46 -27.99 17.06
CA PHE A 163 -30.25 -27.70 16.29
C PHE A 163 -29.29 -26.77 17.05
N ALA A 164 -29.80 -25.72 17.70
CA ALA A 164 -28.99 -24.75 18.44
C ALA A 164 -28.18 -25.40 19.57
N ILE A 165 -28.79 -26.30 20.35
CA ILE A 165 -28.09 -27.00 21.42
C ILE A 165 -27.05 -27.97 20.84
N LEU A 166 -27.44 -28.73 19.82
CA LEU A 166 -26.61 -29.76 19.22
C LEU A 166 -25.38 -29.18 18.51
N ILE A 167 -25.55 -28.09 17.75
CA ILE A 167 -24.45 -27.49 16.99
C ILE A 167 -23.42 -26.82 17.90
N THR A 168 -23.87 -26.21 19.00
CA THR A 168 -23.01 -25.64 20.04
C THR A 168 -22.18 -26.75 20.70
N ALA A 169 -22.83 -27.82 21.16
CA ALA A 169 -22.14 -28.96 21.76
C ALA A 169 -21.12 -29.59 20.79
N TRP A 170 -21.49 -29.75 19.52
CA TRP A 170 -20.59 -30.27 18.50
C TRP A 170 -19.38 -29.35 18.26
N CYS A 171 -19.55 -28.03 18.30
CA CYS A 171 -18.44 -27.08 18.15
C CYS A 171 -17.48 -27.12 19.34
N HIS A 172 -17.98 -27.40 20.56
CA HIS A 172 -17.13 -27.59 21.73
C HIS A 172 -16.36 -28.91 21.68
N ASP A 173 -17.00 -29.98 21.19
CA ASP A 173 -16.44 -31.34 21.11
C ASP A 173 -15.46 -31.53 19.93
N ASN A 174 -15.68 -30.85 18.80
CA ASN A 174 -14.82 -31.00 17.63
C ASN A 174 -13.44 -30.33 17.84
N PRO A 175 -12.31 -31.08 17.78
CA PRO A 175 -11.00 -30.53 18.11
C PRO A 175 -10.56 -29.36 17.23
N ILE A 176 -10.72 -29.48 15.90
CA ILE A 176 -10.32 -28.42 14.96
C ILE A 176 -11.10 -27.13 15.23
N ILE A 177 -12.42 -27.23 15.37
CA ILE A 177 -13.29 -26.05 15.53
C ILE A 177 -13.03 -25.38 16.88
N ASN A 178 -12.89 -26.18 17.94
CA ASN A 178 -12.58 -25.68 19.26
C ASN A 178 -11.22 -24.98 19.31
N GLN A 179 -10.16 -25.59 18.79
CA GLN A 179 -8.81 -25.02 18.83
C GLN A 179 -8.66 -23.78 17.94
N CYS A 180 -9.26 -23.77 16.74
CA CYS A 180 -9.16 -22.62 15.84
C CYS A 180 -10.03 -21.44 16.26
N PHE A 181 -11.27 -21.67 16.68
CA PHE A 181 -12.24 -20.59 16.91
C PHE A 181 -12.53 -20.33 18.40
N GLY A 182 -11.96 -21.13 19.29
CA GLY A 182 -12.25 -21.12 20.73
C GLY A 182 -13.57 -21.79 21.09
N SER A 183 -13.80 -21.97 22.39
CA SER A 183 -15.15 -22.26 22.90
C SER A 183 -16.12 -21.14 22.49
N ILE A 184 -17.38 -21.49 22.28
CA ILE A 184 -18.39 -20.47 22.06
C ILE A 184 -18.54 -19.70 23.38
N ALA A 185 -18.38 -18.37 23.32
CA ALA A 185 -18.54 -17.52 24.49
C ALA A 185 -19.99 -17.58 24.99
N ASP A 186 -20.17 -17.50 26.31
CA ASP A 186 -21.47 -17.65 26.99
C ASP A 186 -22.62 -16.90 26.29
N TYR A 187 -22.40 -15.65 25.91
CA TYR A 187 -23.45 -14.85 25.30
C TYR A 187 -23.65 -15.11 23.79
N THR A 188 -22.62 -15.54 23.04
CA THR A 188 -22.77 -15.76 21.59
C THR A 188 -23.58 -17.02 21.28
N GLU A 189 -23.63 -17.98 22.21
CA GLU A 189 -24.54 -19.13 22.18
C GLU A 189 -26.02 -18.71 22.14
N LEU A 190 -26.39 -17.71 22.97
CA LEU A 190 -27.76 -17.17 22.99
C LEU A 190 -28.16 -16.51 21.67
N LEU A 191 -27.18 -16.09 20.87
CA LEU A 191 -27.39 -15.27 19.69
C LEU A 191 -27.57 -16.07 18.40
N LEU A 192 -27.57 -17.40 18.44
CA LEU A 192 -27.90 -18.19 17.24
C LEU A 192 -29.33 -17.83 16.75
N PRO A 193 -29.50 -17.39 15.49
CA PRO A 193 -30.78 -16.93 14.97
C PRO A 193 -31.87 -18.01 14.92
N ASN A 194 -33.11 -17.64 15.23
CA ASN A 194 -34.26 -18.55 15.14
C ASN A 194 -34.62 -18.93 13.68
N ASN A 195 -34.17 -18.14 12.70
CA ASN A 195 -34.39 -18.39 11.27
C ASN A 195 -33.19 -19.07 10.59
N ILE A 196 -32.22 -19.62 11.34
CA ILE A 196 -30.98 -20.17 10.79
C ILE A 196 -31.23 -21.33 9.80
N LEU A 197 -32.31 -22.10 10.00
CA LEU A 197 -32.73 -23.23 9.16
C LEU A 197 -33.84 -22.89 8.15
N ALA A 198 -34.32 -21.64 8.12
CA ALA A 198 -35.41 -21.25 7.23
C ALA A 198 -35.01 -21.36 5.75
N GLU A 199 -35.99 -21.44 4.85
CA GLU A 199 -35.79 -21.30 3.40
C GLU A 199 -35.07 -19.99 3.08
N GLY A 200 -33.98 -20.05 2.31
CA GLY A 200 -33.14 -18.89 2.04
C GLY A 200 -32.39 -18.36 3.28
N GLY A 201 -32.42 -19.08 4.40
CA GLY A 201 -31.61 -18.82 5.58
C GLY A 201 -30.17 -19.30 5.40
N PHE A 202 -29.31 -19.03 6.39
CA PHE A 202 -27.87 -19.27 6.27
C PHE A 202 -27.51 -20.74 5.99
N VAL A 203 -28.08 -21.69 6.74
CA VAL A 203 -27.77 -23.13 6.56
C VAL A 203 -28.33 -23.66 5.24
N ASP A 204 -29.47 -23.13 4.79
CA ASP A 204 -30.06 -23.48 3.49
C ASP A 204 -29.16 -23.01 2.35
N MET A 205 -28.70 -21.75 2.39
CA MET A 205 -27.75 -21.21 1.41
C MET A 205 -26.44 -22.00 1.35
N LEU A 206 -25.90 -22.39 2.50
CA LEU A 206 -24.64 -23.15 2.59
C LEU A 206 -24.77 -24.59 2.05
N ASN A 207 -26.00 -25.12 1.99
CA ASN A 207 -26.29 -26.42 1.41
C ASN A 207 -26.52 -26.38 -0.11
N HIS A 208 -26.74 -25.21 -0.70
CA HIS A 208 -26.92 -25.05 -2.14
C HIS A 208 -25.59 -24.84 -2.89
N THR A 209 -25.37 -25.61 -3.96
CA THR A 209 -24.17 -25.52 -4.81
C THR A 209 -24.21 -24.38 -5.83
N GLU A 210 -25.30 -23.59 -5.85
CA GLU A 210 -25.40 -22.40 -6.71
C GLU A 210 -24.39 -21.32 -6.34
N PHE A 211 -23.98 -21.30 -5.06
CA PHE A 211 -23.07 -20.32 -4.48
C PHE A 211 -21.63 -20.83 -4.38
N ILE A 212 -21.44 -21.97 -3.72
CA ILE A 212 -20.14 -22.59 -3.47
C ILE A 212 -20.21 -24.03 -3.96
N THR A 213 -19.36 -24.38 -4.91
CA THR A 213 -19.33 -25.76 -5.45
C THR A 213 -18.64 -26.71 -4.47
N ASP A 214 -18.88 -28.01 -4.63
CA ASP A 214 -18.19 -29.04 -3.82
C ASP A 214 -16.66 -28.98 -4.01
N GLU A 215 -16.18 -28.61 -5.19
CA GLU A 215 -14.76 -28.41 -5.48
C GLU A 215 -14.22 -27.17 -4.75
N ASP A 216 -14.98 -26.08 -4.69
CA ASP A 216 -14.58 -24.89 -3.94
C ASP A 216 -14.46 -25.19 -2.44
N PHE A 217 -15.35 -26.02 -1.87
CA PHE A 217 -15.25 -26.45 -0.46
C PHE A 217 -14.02 -27.31 -0.14
N GLN A 218 -13.40 -27.92 -1.15
CA GLN A 218 -12.15 -28.67 -0.98
C GLN A 218 -10.92 -27.75 -1.02
N SER A 219 -11.07 -26.50 -1.47
CA SER A 219 -9.98 -25.54 -1.50
C SER A 219 -9.70 -24.96 -0.11
N PRO A 220 -8.45 -25.05 0.39
CA PRO A 220 -8.06 -24.39 1.64
C PRO A 220 -8.16 -22.86 1.59
N GLU A 221 -8.16 -22.26 0.39
CA GLU A 221 -8.26 -20.81 0.21
C GLU A 221 -9.70 -20.28 0.37
N LEU A 222 -10.72 -21.16 0.29
CA LEU A 222 -12.13 -20.75 0.32
C LEU A 222 -12.46 -19.91 1.56
N ILE A 223 -11.97 -20.33 2.73
CA ILE A 223 -12.28 -19.63 3.99
C ILE A 223 -11.70 -18.20 4.00
N GLY A 224 -10.53 -18.00 3.39
CA GLY A 224 -9.91 -16.68 3.22
C GLY A 224 -10.74 -15.78 2.31
N TRP A 225 -11.22 -16.31 1.18
CA TRP A 225 -12.12 -15.58 0.27
C TRP A 225 -13.45 -15.22 0.94
N LEU A 226 -14.06 -16.16 1.67
CA LEU A 226 -15.29 -15.91 2.43
C LEU A 226 -15.11 -14.77 3.43
N TYR A 227 -13.99 -14.73 4.14
CA TYR A 227 -13.66 -13.66 5.09
C TYR A 227 -13.47 -12.31 4.41
N GLN A 228 -12.71 -12.28 3.32
CA GLN A 228 -12.45 -11.07 2.55
C GLN A 228 -13.75 -10.43 2.07
N PHE A 229 -14.65 -11.23 1.51
CA PHE A 229 -15.94 -10.73 1.06
C PHE A 229 -16.86 -10.36 2.22
N TYR A 230 -16.79 -11.10 3.34
CA TYR A 230 -17.52 -10.76 4.56
C TYR A 230 -17.16 -9.37 5.08
N ILE A 231 -15.86 -9.01 5.11
CA ILE A 231 -15.40 -7.72 5.67
C ILE A 231 -15.47 -6.55 4.68
N SER A 232 -15.73 -6.81 3.40
CA SER A 232 -15.74 -5.78 2.34
C SER A 232 -16.71 -4.62 2.61
N GLU A 233 -17.90 -4.89 3.12
CA GLU A 233 -18.87 -3.83 3.50
C GLU A 233 -18.36 -2.98 4.69
N ARG A 234 -17.74 -3.62 5.70
CA ARG A 234 -17.14 -2.89 6.84
C ARG A 234 -15.98 -2.01 6.39
N LYS A 235 -15.19 -2.47 5.42
CA LYS A 235 -14.13 -1.68 4.80
C LYS A 235 -14.72 -0.43 4.13
N ASP A 236 -15.75 -0.56 3.31
CA ASP A 236 -16.39 0.59 2.64
C ASP A 236 -16.95 1.61 3.65
N GLU A 237 -17.56 1.15 4.74
CA GLU A 237 -18.03 2.00 5.85
C GLU A 237 -16.88 2.81 6.48
N VAL A 238 -15.76 2.15 6.77
CA VAL A 238 -14.56 2.78 7.36
C VAL A 238 -13.93 3.79 6.40
N PHE A 239 -13.86 3.48 5.10
CA PHE A 239 -13.32 4.41 4.09
C PHE A 239 -14.24 5.62 3.84
N ALA A 240 -15.56 5.49 4.04
CA ALA A 240 -16.51 6.60 3.96
C ALA A 240 -16.38 7.59 5.13
N LYS A 241 -15.85 7.15 6.28
CA LYS A 241 -15.61 8.00 7.46
C LYS A 241 -14.50 9.03 7.18
N LYS A 242 -14.78 10.30 7.50
CA LYS A 242 -13.77 11.37 7.46
C LYS A 242 -12.98 11.39 8.76
N GLY A 243 -11.67 11.15 8.69
CA GLY A 243 -10.78 11.26 9.84
C GLY A 243 -9.67 10.21 9.84
N LYS A 244 -9.10 10.03 11.04
CA LYS A 244 -8.18 8.95 11.41
C LYS A 244 -8.99 7.70 11.77
N PHE A 245 -8.36 6.53 11.65
CA PHE A 245 -8.97 5.26 12.03
C PHE A 245 -8.76 5.01 13.53
N GLU A 246 -9.80 4.52 14.21
CA GLU A 246 -9.70 3.98 15.57
C GLU A 246 -9.09 2.57 15.56
N ALA A 247 -8.66 2.06 16.71
CA ALA A 247 -7.95 0.77 16.80
C ALA A 247 -8.74 -0.40 16.17
N ASP A 248 -10.04 -0.48 16.42
CA ASP A 248 -10.93 -1.52 15.87
C ASP A 248 -11.25 -1.35 14.37
N GLU A 249 -10.93 -0.19 13.80
CA GLU A 249 -11.12 0.13 12.38
C GLU A 249 -9.86 -0.20 11.55
N ILE A 250 -8.69 -0.29 12.19
CA ILE A 250 -7.39 -0.53 11.51
C ILE A 250 -7.43 -1.82 10.69
N PRO A 251 -7.83 -3.00 11.21
CA PRO A 251 -7.82 -4.24 10.43
C PRO A 251 -8.64 -4.17 9.15
N ALA A 252 -9.85 -3.60 9.21
CA ALA A 252 -10.73 -3.46 8.05
C ALA A 252 -10.17 -2.47 7.01
N ALA A 253 -9.52 -1.39 7.46
CA ALA A 253 -8.95 -0.38 6.58
C ALA A 253 -7.73 -0.89 5.79
N THR A 254 -6.97 -1.83 6.36
CA THR A 254 -5.69 -2.27 5.80
C THR A 254 -5.71 -3.63 5.12
N GLN A 255 -6.82 -4.38 5.19
CA GLN A 255 -6.94 -5.70 4.59
C GLN A 255 -6.83 -5.66 3.06
N ILE A 256 -5.87 -6.40 2.50
CA ILE A 256 -5.65 -6.58 1.05
C ILE A 256 -5.26 -8.04 0.80
N PHE A 257 -5.95 -8.72 -0.11
CA PHE A 257 -5.60 -10.09 -0.51
C PHE A 257 -4.61 -10.08 -1.68
N THR A 258 -3.56 -10.87 -1.57
CA THR A 258 -2.50 -10.94 -2.58
C THR A 258 -2.84 -11.97 -3.66
N PRO A 259 -2.78 -11.61 -4.96
CA PRO A 259 -2.94 -12.59 -6.03
C PRO A 259 -1.99 -13.79 -5.87
N ASN A 260 -2.51 -15.01 -6.04
CA ASN A 260 -1.77 -16.25 -5.77
C ASN A 260 -0.43 -16.35 -6.53
N TRP A 261 -0.38 -15.89 -7.78
CA TRP A 261 0.87 -15.91 -8.56
C TRP A 261 1.96 -15.00 -7.98
N ILE A 262 1.59 -13.86 -7.37
CA ILE A 262 2.52 -12.96 -6.67
C ILE A 262 2.97 -13.61 -5.36
N VAL A 263 2.06 -14.25 -4.62
CA VAL A 263 2.42 -15.02 -3.42
C VAL A 263 3.44 -16.11 -3.78
N LYS A 264 3.19 -16.88 -4.84
CA LYS A 264 4.12 -17.88 -5.37
C LYS A 264 5.47 -17.29 -5.77
N TYR A 265 5.48 -16.16 -6.48
CA TYR A 265 6.71 -15.44 -6.77
C TYR A 265 7.48 -15.14 -5.48
N MET A 266 6.83 -14.56 -4.47
CA MET A 266 7.49 -14.17 -3.22
C MET A 266 8.03 -15.39 -2.45
N VAL A 267 7.25 -16.46 -2.32
CA VAL A 267 7.62 -17.67 -1.56
C VAL A 267 8.69 -18.49 -2.29
N GLN A 268 8.56 -18.69 -3.60
CA GLN A 268 9.54 -19.44 -4.40
C GLN A 268 10.91 -18.74 -4.43
N ASN A 269 10.93 -17.40 -4.50
CA ASN A 269 12.16 -16.61 -4.54
C ASN A 269 12.75 -16.28 -3.15
N THR A 270 12.11 -16.70 -2.06
CA THR A 270 12.65 -16.60 -0.70
C THR A 270 12.97 -17.99 -0.16
N VAL A 271 11.97 -18.71 0.35
CA VAL A 271 12.10 -20.05 0.94
C VAL A 271 12.66 -21.05 -0.08
N GLY A 272 12.08 -21.08 -1.28
CA GLY A 272 12.54 -21.97 -2.35
C GLY A 272 13.98 -21.66 -2.79
N ARG A 273 14.34 -20.38 -2.89
CA ARG A 273 15.70 -19.97 -3.26
C ARG A 273 16.72 -20.33 -2.19
N ILE A 274 16.44 -20.09 -0.91
CA ILE A 274 17.32 -20.49 0.20
C ILE A 274 17.57 -22.01 0.17
N TYR A 275 16.54 -22.80 -0.12
CA TYR A 275 16.69 -24.24 -0.27
C TYR A 275 17.63 -24.62 -1.42
N LEU A 276 17.42 -24.06 -2.62
CA LEU A 276 18.26 -24.36 -3.80
C LEU A 276 19.71 -23.90 -3.63
N ASP A 277 19.95 -22.81 -2.91
CA ASP A 277 21.30 -22.31 -2.62
C ASP A 277 22.08 -23.27 -1.70
N ASN A 278 21.39 -24.10 -0.92
CA ASN A 278 21.96 -25.16 -0.08
C ASN A 278 21.94 -26.54 -0.78
N ASN A 279 20.98 -26.76 -1.67
CA ASN A 279 20.76 -28.02 -2.39
C ASN A 279 20.76 -27.80 -3.91
N PRO A 280 21.88 -27.38 -4.52
CA PRO A 280 21.94 -27.01 -5.94
C PRO A 280 21.75 -28.19 -6.91
N TYR A 281 21.73 -29.42 -6.39
CA TYR A 281 21.45 -30.64 -7.14
C TYR A 281 19.94 -30.92 -7.30
N GLU A 282 19.08 -30.25 -6.52
CA GLU A 282 17.64 -30.44 -6.59
C GLU A 282 17.06 -29.74 -7.83
N THR A 283 16.65 -30.54 -8.81
CA THR A 283 16.16 -30.04 -10.12
C THR A 283 14.71 -30.42 -10.40
N GLN A 284 14.12 -31.32 -9.62
CA GLN A 284 12.74 -31.78 -9.84
C GLN A 284 11.75 -30.80 -9.20
N LEU A 285 12.02 -30.37 -7.97
CA LEU A 285 11.24 -29.33 -7.31
C LEU A 285 11.35 -27.98 -8.03
N GLN A 286 12.56 -27.60 -8.42
CA GLN A 286 12.83 -26.37 -9.18
C GLN A 286 11.92 -26.25 -10.43
N LYS A 287 11.71 -27.34 -11.17
CA LYS A 287 10.85 -27.35 -12.38
C LYS A 287 9.37 -27.09 -12.10
N LYS A 288 8.90 -27.33 -10.87
CA LYS A 288 7.51 -27.04 -10.45
C LYS A 288 7.32 -25.54 -10.13
N TRP A 289 8.39 -24.81 -9.85
CA TRP A 289 8.32 -23.42 -9.38
C TRP A 289 8.33 -22.43 -10.54
N HIS A 290 7.18 -22.32 -11.21
CA HIS A 290 7.01 -21.48 -12.41
C HIS A 290 7.38 -20.01 -12.22
N TYR A 291 7.33 -19.48 -11.00
CA TYR A 291 7.59 -18.07 -10.69
C TYR A 291 8.98 -17.82 -10.08
N LEU A 292 9.81 -18.87 -9.92
CA LEU A 292 11.19 -18.77 -9.45
C LEU A 292 12.09 -18.04 -10.47
N VAL A 293 12.58 -16.85 -10.14
CA VAL A 293 13.51 -16.09 -10.98
C VAL A 293 14.90 -16.70 -10.85
N GLU A 294 15.49 -17.11 -11.97
CA GLU A 294 16.88 -17.59 -11.96
C GLU A 294 17.86 -16.42 -11.90
N PRO A 295 18.81 -16.43 -10.97
CA PRO A 295 19.80 -15.37 -10.88
C PRO A 295 20.69 -15.41 -12.11
N SER A 296 21.06 -14.24 -12.60
CA SER A 296 21.90 -14.08 -13.78
C SER A 296 23.35 -14.51 -13.53
N GLU A 297 23.78 -14.48 -12.27
CA GLU A 297 25.09 -14.91 -11.79
C GLU A 297 24.91 -15.81 -10.55
N LYS A 298 25.86 -16.73 -10.31
CA LYS A 298 25.80 -17.58 -9.11
C LYS A 298 25.95 -16.70 -7.85
N PRO A 299 25.04 -16.77 -6.86
CA PRO A 299 25.18 -16.00 -5.62
C PRO A 299 26.51 -16.32 -4.94
N SER A 300 27.22 -15.29 -4.48
CA SER A 300 28.40 -15.49 -3.62
C SER A 300 27.95 -15.88 -2.20
N ASP A 301 28.86 -16.48 -1.43
CA ASP A 301 28.54 -16.93 -0.05
C ASP A 301 28.00 -15.79 0.82
N ARG A 302 28.42 -14.55 0.53
CA ARG A 302 27.94 -13.30 1.17
C ARG A 302 26.43 -13.10 1.09
N TYR A 303 25.75 -13.62 0.06
CA TYR A 303 24.30 -13.44 -0.13
C TYR A 303 23.54 -14.77 -0.03
N SER A 304 24.16 -15.78 0.56
CA SER A 304 23.52 -17.08 0.74
C SER A 304 23.40 -17.40 2.23
N LEU A 305 22.21 -17.81 2.66
CA LEU A 305 22.01 -18.39 3.98
C LEU A 305 22.46 -19.86 3.98
N LYS A 306 23.09 -20.32 5.06
CA LYS A 306 23.38 -21.74 5.29
C LYS A 306 22.59 -22.25 6.49
N TYR A 307 21.98 -23.42 6.34
CA TYR A 307 21.26 -24.13 7.41
C TYR A 307 21.71 -25.60 7.43
N ASN A 308 21.56 -26.30 8.56
CA ASN A 308 22.01 -27.69 8.69
C ASN A 308 20.89 -28.66 8.37
N GLU A 309 19.70 -28.43 8.95
CA GLU A 309 18.51 -29.26 8.75
C GLU A 309 17.31 -28.37 8.44
N LEU A 310 16.29 -28.91 7.75
CA LEU A 310 15.10 -28.14 7.39
C LEU A 310 14.39 -27.52 8.60
N THR A 311 14.46 -28.14 9.78
CA THR A 311 13.91 -27.61 11.04
C THR A 311 14.55 -26.31 11.48
N ASP A 312 15.77 -26.01 11.04
CA ASP A 312 16.43 -24.72 11.29
C ASP A 312 15.76 -23.58 10.50
N LEU A 313 15.06 -23.87 9.39
CA LEU A 313 14.57 -22.85 8.46
C LEU A 313 13.34 -22.10 9.01
N LYS A 314 13.58 -21.01 9.76
CA LYS A 314 12.53 -20.11 10.25
C LYS A 314 11.97 -19.21 9.16
N VAL A 315 10.66 -19.32 8.90
CA VAL A 315 9.89 -18.57 7.91
C VAL A 315 8.75 -17.83 8.61
N ALA A 316 8.56 -16.55 8.31
CA ALA A 316 7.44 -15.81 8.88
C ALA A 316 6.70 -14.86 7.93
N ASP A 317 5.43 -14.68 8.25
CA ASP A 317 4.59 -13.56 7.79
C ASP A 317 4.06 -12.82 9.02
N LEU A 318 4.62 -11.64 9.31
CA LEU A 318 4.27 -10.84 10.50
C LEU A 318 3.07 -9.91 10.26
N ALA A 319 2.33 -10.09 9.17
CA ALA A 319 1.07 -9.42 8.83
C ALA A 319 0.20 -10.38 7.99
N CYS A 320 -0.02 -11.58 8.52
CA CYS A 320 -0.39 -12.74 7.71
C CYS A 320 -1.83 -12.76 7.19
N GLY A 321 -2.70 -11.89 7.69
CA GLY A 321 -4.12 -11.89 7.36
C GLY A 321 -4.73 -13.28 7.56
N SER A 322 -5.54 -13.73 6.59
CA SER A 322 -6.13 -15.07 6.59
C SER A 322 -5.13 -16.19 6.25
N GLY A 323 -3.82 -15.91 6.24
CA GLY A 323 -2.76 -16.90 6.07
C GLY A 323 -2.49 -17.32 4.63
N HIS A 324 -2.82 -16.52 3.61
CA HIS A 324 -2.63 -16.92 2.21
C HIS A 324 -1.16 -17.20 1.86
N ILE A 325 -0.25 -16.34 2.33
CA ILE A 325 1.20 -16.52 2.18
C ILE A 325 1.67 -17.73 3.00
N LEU A 326 1.24 -17.87 4.25
CA LEU A 326 1.58 -19.01 5.11
C LEU A 326 1.16 -20.35 4.49
N ASN A 327 0.00 -20.39 3.83
CA ASN A 327 -0.49 -21.56 3.11
C ASN A 327 0.43 -21.96 1.95
N GLU A 328 0.98 -21.01 1.19
CA GLU A 328 1.95 -21.31 0.12
C GLU A 328 3.31 -21.72 0.71
N CYS A 329 3.75 -21.09 1.80
CA CYS A 329 4.95 -21.51 2.54
C CYS A 329 4.81 -22.96 3.04
N PHE A 330 3.65 -23.33 3.59
CA PHE A 330 3.38 -24.70 4.04
C PHE A 330 3.51 -25.72 2.90
N ASP A 331 2.89 -25.46 1.75
CA ASP A 331 2.97 -26.38 0.60
C ASP A 331 4.41 -26.53 0.10
N LEU A 332 5.14 -25.42 0.00
CA LEU A 332 6.54 -25.46 -0.42
C LEU A 332 7.38 -26.24 0.59
N LEU A 333 7.33 -25.91 1.88
CA LEU A 333 8.08 -26.60 2.94
C LEU A 333 7.74 -28.08 2.99
N TYR A 334 6.47 -28.46 2.86
CA TYR A 334 6.04 -29.85 2.82
C TYR A 334 6.70 -30.60 1.65
N ASP A 335 6.71 -30.01 0.45
CA ASP A 335 7.40 -30.59 -0.71
C ASP A 335 8.92 -30.75 -0.45
N LEU A 336 9.56 -29.82 0.29
CA LEU A 336 10.97 -29.94 0.69
C LEU A 336 11.20 -31.11 1.66
N TYR A 337 10.41 -31.20 2.73
CA TYR A 337 10.51 -32.29 3.72
C TYR A 337 10.32 -33.66 3.06
N ILE A 338 9.36 -33.80 2.15
CA ILE A 338 9.14 -35.04 1.43
C ILE A 338 10.32 -35.37 0.50
N ALA A 339 10.95 -34.37 -0.13
CA ALA A 339 12.13 -34.57 -0.96
C ALA A 339 13.36 -35.01 -0.15
N GLU A 340 13.51 -34.53 1.08
CA GLU A 340 14.57 -34.97 2.01
C GLU A 340 14.28 -36.31 2.70
N GLY A 341 13.09 -36.89 2.49
CA GLY A 341 12.74 -38.24 2.92
C GLY A 341 12.00 -38.34 4.25
N TYR A 342 11.51 -37.23 4.79
CA TYR A 342 10.72 -37.20 6.04
C TYR A 342 9.34 -37.84 5.85
N GLY A 343 8.77 -38.36 6.94
CA GLY A 343 7.40 -38.85 6.96
C GLY A 343 6.36 -37.73 6.76
N ARG A 344 5.16 -38.06 6.30
CA ARG A 344 4.09 -37.04 6.09
C ARG A 344 3.70 -36.33 7.39
N GLY A 345 3.45 -37.10 8.46
CA GLY A 345 3.13 -36.54 9.77
C GLY A 345 4.28 -35.72 10.36
N GLU A 346 5.49 -36.30 10.35
CA GLU A 346 6.71 -35.65 10.81
C GLU A 346 6.99 -34.32 10.07
N ALA A 347 6.75 -34.26 8.76
CA ALA A 347 6.87 -33.03 7.99
C ALA A 347 5.90 -31.95 8.52
N VAL A 348 4.63 -32.29 8.74
CA VAL A 348 3.63 -31.34 9.24
C VAL A 348 3.96 -30.87 10.66
N GLU A 349 4.32 -31.78 11.57
CA GLU A 349 4.71 -31.45 12.94
C GLU A 349 5.89 -30.47 12.95
N ASN A 350 6.92 -30.73 12.14
CA ASN A 350 8.10 -29.87 12.05
C ASN A 350 7.77 -28.50 11.44
N ILE A 351 6.94 -28.45 10.40
CA ILE A 351 6.54 -27.18 9.78
C ILE A 351 5.81 -26.29 10.77
N PHE A 352 4.87 -26.85 11.55
CA PHE A 352 4.11 -26.07 12.53
C PHE A 352 4.91 -25.68 13.77
N SER A 353 5.85 -26.53 14.21
CA SER A 353 6.59 -26.33 15.46
C SER A 353 7.86 -25.48 15.28
N HIS A 354 8.52 -25.58 14.13
CA HIS A 354 9.87 -25.03 13.94
C HIS A 354 9.96 -24.02 12.80
N ASN A 355 9.25 -24.24 11.69
CA ASN A 355 9.44 -23.42 10.49
C ASN A 355 8.52 -22.22 10.42
N LEU A 356 7.21 -22.43 10.49
CA LEU A 356 6.23 -21.47 9.98
C LEU A 356 5.62 -20.64 11.11
N THR A 357 5.76 -19.31 11.02
CA THR A 357 5.19 -18.38 12.00
C THR A 357 4.34 -17.29 11.36
N GLY A 358 3.19 -17.00 11.95
CA GLY A 358 2.28 -15.95 11.53
C GLY A 358 1.92 -14.99 12.65
N ILE A 359 1.76 -13.70 12.35
CA ILE A 359 1.12 -12.73 13.26
C ILE A 359 0.11 -11.92 12.47
N ASP A 360 -1.07 -11.69 13.05
CA ASP A 360 -2.00 -10.66 12.56
C ASP A 360 -2.60 -9.86 13.72
N LEU A 361 -2.95 -8.60 13.48
CA LEU A 361 -3.60 -7.76 14.49
C LEU A 361 -5.03 -8.24 14.77
N ASP A 362 -5.70 -8.81 13.77
CA ASP A 362 -7.07 -9.28 13.89
C ASP A 362 -7.11 -10.75 14.31
N THR A 363 -7.63 -11.00 15.53
CA THR A 363 -7.90 -12.36 16.02
C THR A 363 -8.69 -13.19 15.00
N ARG A 364 -9.61 -12.57 14.29
CA ARG A 364 -10.42 -13.24 13.26
C ARG A 364 -9.56 -13.80 12.15
N ALA A 365 -8.61 -13.01 11.66
CA ALA A 365 -7.67 -13.41 10.62
C ALA A 365 -6.76 -14.55 11.10
N LYS A 366 -6.26 -14.47 12.36
CA LYS A 366 -5.52 -15.54 13.02
C LYS A 366 -6.29 -16.86 13.05
N GLN A 367 -7.56 -16.85 13.47
CA GLN A 367 -8.39 -18.07 13.54
C GLN A 367 -8.54 -18.73 12.16
N LEU A 368 -8.75 -17.93 11.12
CA LEU A 368 -8.92 -18.40 9.74
C LEU A 368 -7.62 -18.97 9.15
N SER A 369 -6.51 -18.29 9.43
CA SER A 369 -5.16 -18.75 9.06
C SER A 369 -4.85 -20.11 9.68
N GLN A 370 -5.12 -20.28 10.98
CA GLN A 370 -4.96 -21.56 11.67
C GLN A 370 -5.84 -22.65 11.07
N PHE A 371 -7.12 -22.36 10.80
CA PHE A 371 -8.04 -23.32 10.20
C PHE A 371 -7.59 -23.76 8.80
N ALA A 372 -7.17 -22.82 7.94
CA ALA A 372 -6.70 -23.12 6.60
C ALA A 372 -5.43 -24.00 6.62
N LEU A 373 -4.48 -23.70 7.50
CA LEU A 373 -3.25 -24.49 7.67
C LEU A 373 -3.55 -25.89 8.23
N LEU A 374 -4.41 -26.03 9.24
CA LEU A 374 -4.83 -27.34 9.75
C LEU A 374 -5.58 -28.16 8.70
N LEU A 375 -6.41 -27.51 7.87
CA LEU A 375 -7.08 -28.19 6.77
C LEU A 375 -6.06 -28.74 5.76
N LYS A 376 -5.02 -27.97 5.42
CA LYS A 376 -3.92 -28.47 4.59
C LYS A 376 -3.19 -29.64 5.24
N ALA A 377 -2.88 -29.55 6.54
CA ALA A 377 -2.30 -30.66 7.29
C ALA A 377 -3.16 -31.92 7.18
N CYS A 378 -4.47 -31.80 7.42
CA CYS A 378 -5.42 -32.90 7.32
C CYS A 378 -5.50 -33.50 5.90
N GLN A 379 -5.35 -32.67 4.86
CA GLN A 379 -5.30 -33.13 3.46
C GLN A 379 -4.02 -33.91 3.14
N LYS A 380 -2.92 -33.69 3.88
CA LYS A 380 -1.68 -34.49 3.75
C LYS A 380 -1.73 -35.75 4.62
N ASP A 381 -2.26 -35.63 5.83
CA ASP A 381 -2.43 -36.70 6.81
C ASP A 381 -3.66 -36.46 7.69
N ALA A 382 -4.64 -37.37 7.62
CA ALA A 382 -5.89 -37.27 8.37
C ALA A 382 -5.69 -37.37 9.90
N GLY A 383 -4.52 -37.81 10.36
CA GLY A 383 -4.16 -37.86 11.78
C GLY A 383 -4.24 -36.50 12.49
N PHE A 384 -4.10 -35.38 11.77
CA PHE A 384 -4.21 -34.03 12.34
C PHE A 384 -5.64 -33.56 12.61
N ALA A 385 -6.66 -34.39 12.33
CA ALA A 385 -8.05 -34.04 12.61
C ALA A 385 -8.37 -33.94 14.12
N ASP A 386 -7.47 -34.42 14.98
CA ASP A 386 -7.51 -34.24 16.43
C ASP A 386 -6.86 -32.94 16.92
N ALA A 387 -6.25 -32.16 16.02
CA ALA A 387 -5.58 -30.89 16.30
C ALA A 387 -4.49 -30.97 17.41
N HIS A 388 -3.79 -32.10 17.53
CA HIS A 388 -2.74 -32.28 18.55
C HIS A 388 -1.52 -31.35 18.37
N VAL A 389 -1.27 -30.86 17.16
CA VAL A 389 -0.30 -29.80 16.85
C VAL A 389 -1.00 -28.68 16.09
N LEU A 390 -0.83 -27.44 16.58
CA LEU A 390 -1.41 -26.25 15.97
C LEU A 390 -0.35 -25.43 15.23
N PRO A 391 -0.69 -24.79 14.10
CA PRO A 391 0.19 -23.84 13.45
C PRO A 391 0.47 -22.63 14.36
N ASN A 392 1.73 -22.19 14.41
CA ASN A 392 2.18 -21.04 15.20
C ASN A 392 1.73 -19.70 14.57
N VAL A 393 0.44 -19.39 14.72
CA VAL A 393 -0.17 -18.12 14.28
C VAL A 393 -0.69 -17.37 15.50
N LEU A 394 -0.19 -16.17 15.72
CA LEU A 394 -0.47 -15.34 16.89
C LEU A 394 -1.32 -14.12 16.54
N ASP A 395 -1.96 -13.54 17.55
CA ASP A 395 -2.62 -12.25 17.48
C ASP A 395 -2.21 -11.36 18.68
N MET A 396 -2.87 -10.21 18.84
CA MET A 396 -2.61 -9.27 19.92
C MET A 396 -3.61 -9.38 21.09
N THR A 397 -4.55 -10.33 21.03
CA THR A 397 -5.61 -10.44 22.05
C THR A 397 -5.13 -11.26 23.25
N GLY A 398 -5.36 -10.74 24.46
CA GLY A 398 -5.02 -11.45 25.69
C GLY A 398 -3.51 -11.53 25.97
N VAL A 399 -2.70 -10.72 25.29
CA VAL A 399 -1.24 -10.66 25.47
C VAL A 399 -0.82 -9.89 26.74
N VAL A 400 -1.74 -9.12 27.32
CA VAL A 400 -1.51 -8.40 28.60
C VAL A 400 -2.29 -9.09 29.71
N PRO A 401 -1.63 -9.54 30.78
CA PRO A 401 -2.29 -10.23 31.89
C PRO A 401 -3.12 -9.25 32.72
N ALA A 402 -4.23 -9.72 33.31
CA ALA A 402 -5.12 -8.93 34.15
C ALA A 402 -4.58 -8.81 35.59
N LEU A 403 -3.36 -8.27 35.74
CA LEU A 403 -2.65 -8.13 37.01
C LEU A 403 -2.54 -6.66 37.43
N ASP A 404 -2.57 -6.40 38.73
CA ASP A 404 -2.19 -5.09 39.24
C ASP A 404 -0.67 -4.87 39.13
N LYS A 405 -0.21 -3.63 39.31
CA LYS A 405 1.20 -3.29 39.14
C LYS A 405 2.14 -4.12 40.03
N LYS A 406 1.76 -4.36 41.29
CA LYS A 406 2.63 -5.11 42.22
C LYS A 406 2.71 -6.58 41.81
N ALA A 407 1.57 -7.17 41.48
CA ALA A 407 1.49 -8.55 41.00
C ALA A 407 2.25 -8.73 39.68
N MET A 408 2.22 -7.74 38.78
CA MET A 408 2.99 -7.74 37.54
C MET A 408 4.49 -7.83 37.82
N THR A 409 5.05 -6.94 38.64
CA THR A 409 6.48 -6.93 38.99
C THR A 409 6.92 -8.26 39.61
N GLU A 410 6.17 -8.77 40.59
CA GLU A 410 6.49 -10.05 41.24
C GLU A 410 6.42 -11.22 40.26
N THR A 411 5.46 -11.21 39.33
CA THR A 411 5.27 -12.28 38.35
C THR A 411 6.31 -12.23 37.24
N CYS A 412 6.71 -11.06 36.76
CA CYS A 412 7.80 -10.90 35.78
C CYS A 412 9.13 -11.40 36.37
N LEU A 413 9.43 -11.01 37.62
CA LEU A 413 10.62 -11.50 38.33
C LEU A 413 10.58 -13.03 38.51
N GLN A 414 9.42 -13.58 38.88
CA GLN A 414 9.24 -15.03 38.99
C GLN A 414 9.43 -15.74 37.63
N PHE A 415 8.95 -15.14 36.54
CA PHE A 415 9.05 -15.72 35.20
C PHE A 415 10.51 -15.97 34.80
N VAL A 416 11.38 -15.01 35.10
CA VAL A 416 12.83 -15.06 34.81
C VAL A 416 13.66 -15.74 35.91
N GLY A 417 13.03 -16.55 36.76
CA GLY A 417 13.71 -17.38 37.77
C GLY A 417 13.85 -16.76 39.17
N GLY A 418 13.44 -15.52 39.38
CA GLY A 418 13.28 -14.94 40.72
C GLY A 418 14.52 -14.32 41.38
N TYR A 419 15.65 -14.25 40.67
CA TYR A 419 16.92 -13.73 41.20
C TYR A 419 17.59 -12.68 40.31
N ASP A 420 17.02 -12.36 39.15
CA ASP A 420 17.53 -11.34 38.22
C ASP A 420 16.53 -10.19 38.13
N ASP A 421 16.65 -9.23 39.04
CA ASP A 421 15.75 -8.07 39.13
C ASP A 421 15.77 -7.23 37.84
N VAL A 422 16.93 -7.13 37.17
CA VAL A 422 17.08 -6.34 35.94
C VAL A 422 16.29 -6.98 34.80
N ALA A 423 16.39 -8.30 34.66
CA ALA A 423 15.59 -9.05 33.71
C ALA A 423 14.09 -8.94 33.98
N GLY A 424 13.69 -9.00 35.26
CA GLY A 424 12.30 -8.83 35.68
C GLY A 424 11.76 -7.44 35.33
N GLU A 425 12.56 -6.39 35.55
CA GLU A 425 12.24 -5.00 35.16
C GLU A 425 12.12 -4.85 33.64
N MET A 426 13.04 -5.43 32.86
CA MET A 426 12.98 -5.41 31.39
C MET A 426 11.70 -6.07 30.86
N LEU A 427 11.30 -7.21 31.46
CA LEU A 427 10.06 -7.88 31.09
C LEU A 427 8.83 -7.05 31.47
N GLU A 428 8.84 -6.38 32.63
CA GLU A 428 7.77 -5.44 33.00
C GLU A 428 7.65 -4.30 31.98
N GLU A 429 8.77 -3.74 31.49
CA GLU A 429 8.79 -2.72 30.43
C GLU A 429 8.22 -3.23 29.11
N ASP A 430 8.57 -4.46 28.70
CA ASP A 430 8.00 -5.09 27.50
C ASP A 430 6.47 -5.26 27.63
N PHE A 431 5.97 -5.65 28.81
CA PHE A 431 4.53 -5.71 29.08
C PHE A 431 3.84 -4.35 29.14
N GLU A 432 4.55 -3.28 29.51
CA GLU A 432 4.02 -1.92 29.40
C GLU A 432 3.81 -1.53 27.93
N LEU A 433 4.72 -1.93 27.03
CA LEU A 433 4.55 -1.72 25.58
C LEU A 433 3.40 -2.57 25.02
N LEU A 434 3.25 -3.82 25.47
CA LEU A 434 2.16 -4.72 25.04
C LEU A 434 0.76 -4.17 25.34
N LYS A 435 0.60 -3.20 26.26
CA LYS A 435 -0.68 -2.49 26.46
C LYS A 435 -1.17 -1.76 25.22
N GLU A 436 -0.27 -1.43 24.30
CA GLU A 436 -0.58 -0.79 23.02
C GLU A 436 -0.61 -1.79 21.83
N ALA A 437 -0.64 -3.10 22.10
CA ALA A 437 -0.60 -4.14 21.07
C ALA A 437 -1.71 -4.00 20.03
N ASP A 438 -2.92 -3.60 20.44
CA ASP A 438 -4.07 -3.34 19.54
C ASP A 438 -3.84 -2.14 18.58
N ASN A 439 -2.93 -1.23 18.93
CA ASN A 439 -2.59 -0.06 18.12
C ASN A 439 -1.35 -0.29 17.24
N LEU A 440 -0.38 -1.05 17.75
CA LEU A 440 0.95 -1.18 17.14
C LEU A 440 1.13 -2.51 16.40
N GLY A 441 0.58 -3.60 16.93
CA GLY A 441 0.79 -4.94 16.40
C GLY A 441 2.27 -5.27 16.22
N SER A 442 2.63 -5.86 15.09
CA SER A 442 3.99 -6.36 14.82
C SER A 442 5.08 -5.29 14.75
N ILE A 443 4.77 -3.99 14.76
CA ILE A 443 5.79 -2.93 14.72
C ILE A 443 6.39 -2.63 16.11
N MET A 444 5.94 -3.31 17.17
CA MET A 444 6.53 -3.14 18.49
C MET A 444 8.01 -3.54 18.47
N ILE A 445 8.85 -2.69 19.06
CA ILE A 445 10.28 -2.90 19.28
C ILE A 445 10.49 -3.21 20.76
N PHE A 446 10.88 -4.45 21.06
CA PHE A 446 11.22 -4.91 22.41
C PHE A 446 12.73 -4.87 22.62
N ASN A 447 13.16 -5.19 23.84
CA ASN A 447 14.57 -5.25 24.19
C ASN A 447 15.31 -6.34 23.39
N ILE A 448 16.31 -5.93 22.61
CA ILE A 448 17.12 -6.80 21.73
C ILE A 448 18.41 -7.32 22.41
N ASN A 449 18.56 -7.14 23.73
CA ASN A 449 19.72 -7.66 24.44
C ASN A 449 19.76 -9.20 24.32
N GLU A 450 20.82 -9.73 23.72
CA GLU A 450 20.94 -11.16 23.40
C GLU A 450 20.88 -12.06 24.65
N ASN A 451 21.47 -11.62 25.77
CA ASN A 451 21.41 -12.39 27.03
C ASN A 451 20.00 -12.42 27.60
N TYR A 452 19.30 -11.28 27.58
CA TYR A 452 17.90 -11.19 28.00
C TYR A 452 17.00 -12.06 27.13
N HIS A 453 17.16 -11.99 25.81
CA HIS A 453 16.41 -12.80 24.85
C HIS A 453 16.63 -14.30 25.09
N ASN A 454 17.88 -14.74 25.19
CA ASN A 454 18.21 -16.16 25.40
C ASN A 454 17.65 -16.70 26.73
N MET A 455 17.68 -15.87 27.77
CA MET A 455 17.08 -16.21 29.06
C MET A 455 15.55 -16.27 28.99
N LEU A 456 14.88 -15.33 28.29
CA LEU A 456 13.44 -15.40 28.06
C LEU A 456 13.06 -16.68 27.29
N CYS A 457 13.80 -17.03 26.24
CA CYS A 457 13.60 -18.28 25.50
C CYS A 457 13.70 -19.49 26.43
N SER A 458 14.78 -19.60 27.21
CA SER A 458 14.99 -20.72 28.13
C SER A 458 13.88 -20.84 29.17
N HIS A 459 13.46 -19.71 29.78
CA HIS A 459 12.40 -19.76 30.78
C HIS A 459 11.04 -20.07 30.15
N TYR A 460 10.74 -19.52 28.98
CA TYR A 460 9.52 -19.84 28.24
C TYR A 460 9.45 -21.34 27.93
N GLU A 461 10.55 -21.94 27.45
CA GLU A 461 10.64 -23.38 27.23
C GLU A 461 10.46 -24.18 28.52
N ASP A 462 11.08 -23.76 29.63
CA ASP A 462 10.92 -24.43 30.92
C ASP A 462 9.47 -24.43 31.43
N TRP A 463 8.74 -23.33 31.20
CA TRP A 463 7.33 -23.22 31.55
C TRP A 463 6.40 -24.02 30.62
N THR A 464 6.83 -24.33 29.39
CA THR A 464 5.93 -24.89 28.36
C THR A 464 6.24 -26.34 27.97
N LYS A 465 7.47 -26.84 28.18
CA LYS A 465 7.95 -28.15 27.69
C LYS A 465 7.12 -29.37 28.10
N ASN A 466 6.44 -29.32 29.25
CA ASN A 466 5.62 -30.41 29.77
C ASN A 466 4.11 -30.09 29.75
N GLY A 467 3.70 -29.13 28.92
CA GLY A 467 2.37 -28.54 28.98
C GLY A 467 2.25 -27.45 30.06
N THR A 468 1.14 -26.71 30.04
CA THR A 468 0.92 -25.53 30.89
C THR A 468 -0.09 -25.76 32.02
N ASP A 469 -0.42 -27.02 32.31
CA ASP A 469 -1.44 -27.37 33.31
C ASP A 469 -0.93 -27.16 34.74
N ASP A 470 0.35 -27.45 34.99
CA ASP A 470 1.02 -27.23 36.28
C ASP A 470 1.59 -25.81 36.44
N CYS A 471 1.42 -24.93 35.45
CA CYS A 471 1.89 -23.55 35.53
C CYS A 471 1.10 -22.75 36.58
N PRO A 472 1.77 -21.97 37.45
CA PRO A 472 1.09 -21.00 38.32
C PRO A 472 0.17 -20.08 37.50
N ALA A 473 -1.04 -19.80 38.00
CA ALA A 473 -2.05 -19.07 37.25
C ALA A 473 -1.60 -17.66 36.81
N ASN A 474 -0.73 -17.00 37.58
CA ASN A 474 -0.11 -15.73 37.21
C ASN A 474 0.88 -15.90 36.05
N ILE A 475 1.77 -16.90 36.11
CA ILE A 475 2.73 -17.21 35.04
C ILE A 475 2.01 -17.60 33.75
N LYS A 476 0.96 -18.41 33.85
CA LYS A 476 0.15 -18.83 32.69
C LYS A 476 -0.44 -17.63 31.93
N GLN A 477 -0.79 -16.55 32.63
CA GLN A 477 -1.28 -15.32 32.01
C GLN A 477 -0.21 -14.52 31.26
N LEU A 478 1.09 -14.70 31.58
CA LEU A 478 2.19 -14.02 30.87
C LEU A 478 2.58 -14.74 29.58
N LEU A 479 2.36 -16.05 29.47
CA LEU A 479 2.83 -16.87 28.34
C LEU A 479 2.42 -16.33 26.96
N PRO A 480 1.17 -15.87 26.72
CA PRO A 480 0.82 -15.30 25.41
C PRO A 480 1.63 -14.04 25.07
N GLY A 481 1.82 -13.13 26.03
CA GLY A 481 2.62 -11.92 25.85
C GLY A 481 4.08 -12.21 25.60
N VAL A 482 4.68 -13.12 26.39
CA VAL A 482 6.08 -13.54 26.19
C VAL A 482 6.26 -14.21 24.83
N LYS A 483 5.32 -15.04 24.38
CA LYS A 483 5.40 -15.66 23.05
C LYS A 483 5.40 -14.62 21.93
N VAL A 484 4.60 -13.57 22.05
CA VAL A 484 4.60 -12.44 21.09
C VAL A 484 5.92 -11.68 21.13
N ILE A 485 6.46 -11.40 22.32
CA ILE A 485 7.78 -10.75 22.49
C ILE A 485 8.85 -11.56 21.77
N LEU A 486 8.99 -12.85 22.10
CA LEU A 486 9.97 -13.76 21.49
C LEU A 486 9.83 -13.83 19.96
N THR A 487 8.60 -13.83 19.46
CA THR A 487 8.34 -13.88 18.01
C THR A 487 8.75 -12.57 17.33
N LEU A 488 8.56 -11.43 17.99
CA LEU A 488 8.90 -10.10 17.47
C LEU A 488 10.38 -9.71 17.71
N THR A 489 11.14 -10.53 18.42
CA THR A 489 12.60 -10.40 18.60
C THR A 489 13.40 -11.45 17.83
N GLU A 490 12.73 -12.39 17.19
CA GLU A 490 13.36 -13.45 16.39
C GLU A 490 13.97 -12.92 15.09
N HIS A 491 15.07 -13.55 14.66
CA HIS A 491 15.65 -13.33 13.34
C HIS A 491 15.24 -14.45 12.38
N TYR A 492 14.56 -14.09 11.30
CA TYR A 492 14.00 -15.04 10.36
C TYR A 492 14.91 -15.25 9.15
N HIS A 493 14.98 -16.50 8.68
CA HIS A 493 15.70 -16.84 7.45
C HIS A 493 14.92 -16.39 6.20
N ALA A 494 13.59 -16.49 6.26
CA ALA A 494 12.71 -15.95 5.24
C ALA A 494 11.56 -15.14 5.83
N LEU A 495 11.36 -13.92 5.33
CA LEU A 495 10.19 -13.09 5.63
C LEU A 495 9.38 -12.87 4.36
N VAL A 496 8.10 -13.23 4.35
CA VAL A 496 7.23 -13.05 3.18
C VAL A 496 5.94 -12.38 3.63
N MET A 497 5.65 -11.19 3.10
CA MET A 497 4.56 -10.36 3.65
C MET A 497 3.80 -9.56 2.59
N ASN A 498 2.53 -9.29 2.85
CA ASN A 498 1.79 -8.17 2.27
C ASN A 498 1.44 -7.18 3.38
N PRO A 499 2.31 -6.19 3.65
CA PRO A 499 2.10 -5.26 4.76
C PRO A 499 0.84 -4.38 4.62
N PRO A 500 0.31 -3.86 5.74
CA PRO A 500 -0.83 -2.94 5.72
C PRO A 500 -0.50 -1.58 5.08
N TYR A 501 -1.37 -1.06 4.22
CA TYR A 501 -1.19 0.24 3.55
C TYR A 501 -1.97 1.35 4.27
N MET A 502 -1.27 2.28 4.89
CA MET A 502 -1.87 3.40 5.62
C MET A 502 -0.91 4.59 5.73
N GLY A 503 -1.16 5.63 4.95
CA GLY A 503 -0.38 6.87 5.03
C GLY A 503 -0.52 7.56 6.40
N GLY A 504 0.55 8.24 6.86
CA GLY A 504 0.63 8.79 8.22
C GLY A 504 -0.50 9.76 8.64
N GLY A 505 -1.25 10.34 7.68
CA GLY A 505 -2.43 11.16 7.95
C GLY A 505 -3.65 10.38 8.49
N LYS A 506 -3.67 9.06 8.32
CA LYS A 506 -4.77 8.17 8.72
C LYS A 506 -4.54 7.43 10.04
N MET A 507 -3.30 7.41 10.54
CA MET A 507 -2.93 6.79 11.82
C MET A 507 -3.52 7.57 13.01
N ASN A 508 -3.99 6.83 14.03
CA ASN A 508 -4.41 7.41 15.31
C ASN A 508 -3.23 8.09 16.05
N SER A 509 -3.49 8.73 17.20
CA SER A 509 -2.45 9.46 17.93
C SER A 509 -1.34 8.56 18.49
N VAL A 510 -1.68 7.36 18.97
CA VAL A 510 -0.72 6.40 19.54
C VAL A 510 0.20 5.91 18.44
N LEU A 511 -0.36 5.30 17.39
CA LEU A 511 0.38 4.76 16.25
C LEU A 511 1.21 5.85 15.57
N SER A 512 0.65 7.04 15.32
CA SER A 512 1.39 8.13 14.68
C SER A 512 2.56 8.64 15.52
N LYS A 513 2.43 8.64 16.85
CA LYS A 513 3.52 9.03 17.75
C LYS A 513 4.60 7.94 17.75
N TYR A 514 4.21 6.68 17.93
CA TYR A 514 5.14 5.55 17.97
C TYR A 514 5.95 5.43 16.67
N VAL A 515 5.29 5.54 15.51
CA VAL A 515 5.95 5.48 14.20
C VAL A 515 6.95 6.61 14.00
N LYS A 516 6.66 7.83 14.48
CA LYS A 516 7.61 8.95 14.39
C LYS A 516 8.79 8.80 15.33
N ASP A 517 8.55 8.26 16.52
CA ASP A 517 9.56 8.15 17.56
C ASP A 517 10.53 6.98 17.26
N ASN A 518 10.06 5.91 16.60
CA ASN A 518 10.83 4.66 16.41
C ASN A 518 11.17 4.32 14.95
N TYR A 519 10.46 4.89 13.97
CA TYR A 519 10.62 4.57 12.54
C TYR A 519 10.76 5.83 11.69
N GLU A 520 11.58 6.78 12.12
CA GLU A 520 11.71 8.12 11.50
C GLU A 520 11.97 8.07 9.99
N GLU A 521 12.76 7.10 9.51
CA GLU A 521 13.08 6.89 8.09
C GLU A 521 11.97 6.19 7.30
N GLY A 522 11.15 5.38 7.98
CA GLY A 522 10.05 4.58 7.41
C GLY A 522 8.65 5.16 7.64
N LYS A 523 8.51 6.28 8.34
CA LYS A 523 7.24 6.82 8.86
C LYS A 523 6.21 7.30 7.84
N ALA A 524 6.54 7.33 6.55
CA ALA A 524 5.70 7.92 5.53
C ALA A 524 4.38 7.14 5.35
N ASP A 525 4.46 5.82 5.42
CA ASP A 525 3.34 4.88 5.34
C ASP A 525 3.58 3.67 6.26
N LEU A 526 2.51 2.98 6.66
CA LEU A 526 2.64 1.78 7.50
C LEU A 526 3.35 0.64 6.75
N PHE A 527 3.18 0.50 5.43
CA PHE A 527 3.91 -0.53 4.68
C PHE A 527 5.42 -0.30 4.74
N SER A 528 5.88 0.96 4.74
CA SER A 528 7.31 1.28 4.83
C SER A 528 7.86 1.11 6.24
N VAL A 529 7.02 1.21 7.27
CA VAL A 529 7.39 0.80 8.64
C VAL A 529 7.62 -0.71 8.69
N PHE A 530 6.74 -1.50 8.07
CA PHE A 530 6.88 -2.95 7.95
C PHE A 530 8.07 -3.38 7.08
N MET A 531 8.44 -2.60 6.05
CA MET A 531 9.70 -2.80 5.33
C MET A 531 10.89 -2.69 6.28
N PHE A 532 10.98 -1.58 7.03
CA PHE A 532 12.07 -1.34 7.97
C PHE A 532 12.11 -2.41 9.05
N MET A 533 10.97 -2.73 9.64
CA MET A 533 10.84 -3.79 10.65
C MET A 533 11.31 -5.15 10.11
N GLY A 534 10.88 -5.53 8.90
CA GLY A 534 11.25 -6.82 8.32
C GLY A 534 12.73 -6.90 7.97
N MET A 535 13.33 -5.78 7.55
CA MET A 535 14.76 -5.67 7.32
C MET A 535 15.57 -5.95 8.60
N GLU A 536 15.21 -5.32 9.72
CA GLU A 536 15.90 -5.52 11.01
C GLU A 536 15.76 -6.94 11.54
N ARG A 537 14.63 -7.60 11.28
CA ARG A 537 14.35 -8.99 11.71
C ARG A 537 14.85 -10.06 10.74
N LEU A 538 15.52 -9.67 9.66
CA LEU A 538 16.07 -10.61 8.71
C LEU A 538 17.42 -11.13 9.23
N ALA A 539 17.58 -12.45 9.25
CA ALA A 539 18.85 -13.09 9.55
C ALA A 539 19.88 -12.79 8.46
N ASP A 540 21.16 -12.87 8.81
CA ASP A 540 22.26 -12.69 7.87
C ASP A 540 22.23 -13.77 6.78
N GLY A 541 22.32 -13.36 5.51
CA GLY A 541 22.11 -14.22 4.34
C GLY A 541 20.63 -14.53 4.06
N GLY A 542 19.72 -14.17 4.96
CA GLY A 542 18.29 -14.40 4.83
C GLY A 542 17.64 -13.56 3.72
N LYS A 543 16.44 -13.96 3.30
CA LYS A 543 15.69 -13.33 2.21
C LYS A 543 14.33 -12.80 2.65
N MET A 544 14.00 -11.58 2.26
CA MET A 544 12.67 -11.01 2.48
C MET A 544 11.98 -10.73 1.15
N ALA A 545 10.70 -11.04 1.06
CA ALA A 545 9.84 -10.61 -0.03
C ALA A 545 8.61 -9.86 0.47
N GLN A 546 8.29 -8.74 -0.17
CA GLN A 546 7.09 -7.97 0.13
C GLN A 546 6.43 -7.43 -1.14
N ILE A 547 5.11 -7.27 -1.09
CA ILE A 547 4.34 -6.46 -2.04
C ILE A 547 3.92 -5.15 -1.36
N ASN A 548 4.38 -4.02 -1.90
CA ASN A 548 4.18 -2.68 -1.34
C ASN A 548 3.72 -1.67 -2.40
N MET A 549 3.37 -0.45 -1.99
CA MET A 549 3.06 0.64 -2.93
C MET A 549 4.32 1.16 -3.63
N GLN A 550 4.34 1.26 -4.95
CA GLN A 550 5.54 1.66 -5.72
C GLN A 550 6.04 3.08 -5.42
N SER A 551 5.27 3.89 -4.70
CA SER A 551 5.66 5.24 -4.29
C SER A 551 7.01 5.27 -3.56
N TRP A 552 7.36 4.21 -2.82
CA TRP A 552 8.64 4.13 -2.12
C TRP A 552 9.84 4.08 -3.08
N MET A 553 9.65 3.66 -4.33
CA MET A 553 10.71 3.62 -5.34
C MET A 553 11.11 5.02 -5.82
N PHE A 554 10.25 6.04 -5.68
CA PHE A 554 10.45 7.35 -6.32
C PHE A 554 10.36 8.53 -5.35
N LEU A 555 9.31 8.60 -4.52
CA LEU A 555 8.97 9.84 -3.80
C LEU A 555 10.02 10.21 -2.75
N SER A 556 10.24 11.51 -2.59
CA SER A 556 11.25 12.05 -1.66
C SER A 556 10.97 11.71 -0.19
N SER A 557 9.71 11.45 0.18
CA SER A 557 9.33 11.01 1.53
C SER A 557 9.95 9.67 1.93
N PHE A 558 10.36 8.84 0.96
CA PHE A 558 11.00 7.55 1.19
C PHE A 558 12.51 7.57 0.89
N LYS A 559 13.11 8.75 0.67
CA LYS A 559 14.53 8.88 0.32
C LYS A 559 15.44 8.23 1.36
N SER A 560 15.23 8.52 2.65
CA SER A 560 16.04 7.97 3.74
C SER A 560 15.95 6.44 3.80
N LEU A 561 14.72 5.90 3.72
CA LEU A 561 14.49 4.45 3.63
C LEU A 561 15.22 3.84 2.44
N ARG A 562 15.10 4.42 1.24
CA ARG A 562 15.81 3.92 0.04
C ARG A 562 17.32 3.87 0.23
N HIS A 563 17.91 4.87 0.89
CA HIS A 563 19.33 4.83 1.19
C HIS A 563 19.67 3.65 2.12
N ILE A 564 18.95 3.47 3.23
CA ILE A 564 19.17 2.32 4.12
C ILE A 564 19.02 1.00 3.37
N PHE A 565 17.97 0.90 2.56
CA PHE A 565 17.67 -0.27 1.74
C PHE A 565 18.81 -0.60 0.75
N LEU A 566 19.27 0.40 -0.02
CA LEU A 566 20.31 0.22 -1.04
C LEU A 566 21.72 0.06 -0.49
N HIS A 567 21.99 0.53 0.73
CA HIS A 567 23.31 0.48 1.38
C HIS A 567 23.48 -0.66 2.39
N ASN A 568 22.43 -1.42 2.71
CA ASN A 568 22.56 -2.55 3.63
C ASN A 568 21.98 -3.86 3.08
N TYR A 569 21.19 -3.83 2.00
CA TYR A 569 20.51 -4.99 1.45
C TYR A 569 20.73 -5.10 -0.06
N ALA A 570 20.61 -6.30 -0.62
CA ALA A 570 20.70 -6.54 -2.06
C ALA A 570 19.31 -6.86 -2.62
N ILE A 571 18.90 -6.18 -3.69
CA ILE A 571 17.69 -6.54 -4.44
C ILE A 571 18.03 -7.72 -5.37
N ASP A 572 17.45 -8.88 -5.08
CA ASP A 572 17.60 -10.05 -5.93
C ASP A 572 16.71 -9.90 -7.18
N SER A 573 15.42 -9.60 -6.95
CA SER A 573 14.46 -9.41 -8.04
C SER A 573 13.29 -8.51 -7.67
N MET A 574 12.68 -7.85 -8.67
CA MET A 574 11.53 -6.96 -8.47
C MET A 574 10.53 -7.01 -9.64
N LEU A 575 9.25 -7.18 -9.30
CA LEU A 575 8.09 -7.00 -10.18
C LEU A 575 7.53 -5.59 -9.99
N HIS A 576 7.77 -4.71 -10.95
CA HIS A 576 7.15 -3.38 -10.97
C HIS A 576 5.76 -3.47 -11.62
N LEU A 577 4.75 -3.65 -10.77
CA LEU A 577 3.39 -4.02 -11.18
C LEU A 577 2.56 -2.82 -11.63
N GLY A 578 2.68 -1.67 -10.97
CA GLY A 578 1.87 -0.49 -11.31
C GLY A 578 0.39 -0.64 -10.94
N PRO A 579 -0.51 0.11 -11.62
CA PRO A 579 -1.94 0.09 -11.36
C PRO A 579 -2.58 -1.27 -11.66
N ARG A 580 -3.79 -1.52 -11.13
CA ARG A 580 -4.63 -2.70 -11.41
C ARG A 580 -3.95 -4.04 -11.04
N THR A 581 -3.16 -4.01 -9.97
CA THR A 581 -2.54 -5.22 -9.40
C THR A 581 -3.56 -6.05 -8.63
N PHE A 582 -4.45 -5.37 -7.89
CA PHE A 582 -5.54 -5.98 -7.15
C PHE A 582 -6.86 -5.65 -7.86
N ASP A 583 -7.61 -6.68 -8.27
CA ASP A 583 -8.86 -6.49 -9.02
C ASP A 583 -9.95 -5.78 -8.20
N GLU A 584 -9.83 -5.79 -6.87
CA GLU A 584 -10.81 -5.23 -5.93
C GLU A 584 -10.56 -3.77 -5.54
N LEU A 585 -9.36 -3.26 -5.79
CA LEU A 585 -9.00 -1.88 -5.46
C LEU A 585 -9.19 -0.99 -6.68
N SER A 586 -9.52 0.29 -6.47
CA SER A 586 -9.61 1.26 -7.56
C SER A 586 -8.30 1.27 -8.34
N GLY A 587 -8.37 0.82 -9.59
CA GLY A 587 -7.22 0.37 -10.35
C GLY A 587 -6.10 1.40 -10.51
N GLU A 588 -6.40 2.69 -10.45
CA GLU A 588 -5.41 3.77 -10.67
C GLU A 588 -4.85 4.37 -9.36
N VAL A 589 -5.51 4.14 -8.24
CA VAL A 589 -5.14 4.72 -6.93
C VAL A 589 -4.04 3.92 -6.26
N VAL A 590 -4.09 2.59 -6.37
CA VAL A 590 -3.12 1.69 -5.75
C VAL A 590 -2.19 1.14 -6.84
N GLN A 591 -0.93 1.52 -6.75
CA GLN A 591 0.12 1.12 -7.69
C GLN A 591 1.20 0.37 -6.92
N ASN A 592 1.52 -0.85 -7.34
CA ASN A 592 2.30 -1.77 -6.52
C ASN A 592 3.62 -2.18 -7.14
N THR A 593 4.50 -2.67 -6.28
CA THR A 593 5.71 -3.40 -6.64
C THR A 593 5.88 -4.57 -5.67
N ALA A 594 6.29 -5.72 -6.18
CA ALA A 594 6.71 -6.85 -5.36
C ALA A 594 8.21 -7.05 -5.51
N PHE A 595 8.95 -7.24 -4.43
CA PHE A 595 10.40 -7.38 -4.48
C PHE A 595 10.88 -8.52 -3.59
N VAL A 596 12.07 -9.01 -3.89
CA VAL A 596 12.84 -9.98 -3.10
C VAL A 596 14.18 -9.33 -2.80
N LEU A 597 14.57 -9.32 -1.54
CA LEU A 597 15.85 -8.81 -1.09
C LEU A 597 16.59 -9.81 -0.22
N THR A 598 17.90 -9.67 -0.16
CA THR A 598 18.81 -10.41 0.71
C THR A 598 19.50 -9.48 1.68
N LYS A 599 19.58 -9.86 2.96
CA LYS A 599 20.53 -9.27 3.90
C LYS A 599 21.90 -9.92 3.66
N PRO A 600 22.93 -9.18 3.22
CA PRO A 600 24.27 -9.74 3.09
C PRO A 600 24.73 -10.27 4.46
N GLN A 601 25.42 -11.40 4.48
CA GLN A 601 26.11 -11.85 5.68
C GLN A 601 27.09 -10.77 6.13
N ASP A 602 27.15 -10.49 7.44
CA ASP A 602 28.13 -9.58 7.99
C ASP A 602 29.54 -10.11 7.71
N PRO A 603 30.29 -9.47 6.79
CA PRO A 603 31.64 -9.92 6.44
C PRO A 603 32.66 -9.78 7.59
N TYR A 604 32.36 -9.02 8.66
CA TYR A 604 33.38 -8.53 9.59
C TYR A 604 33.03 -8.67 11.09
N GLY A 605 31.99 -9.42 11.44
CA GLY A 605 31.77 -9.88 12.82
C GLY A 605 31.32 -8.80 13.81
N GLY A 606 30.31 -8.03 13.44
CA GLY A 606 29.49 -7.23 14.34
C GLY A 606 29.78 -5.73 14.35
N ILE A 607 30.51 -5.18 13.36
CA ILE A 607 30.66 -3.72 13.21
C ILE A 607 30.00 -3.23 11.92
N THR A 608 28.99 -2.39 12.09
CA THR A 608 28.20 -1.80 11.01
C THR A 608 28.93 -0.63 10.35
N MET A 609 28.55 -0.31 9.11
CA MET A 609 29.02 0.90 8.43
C MET A 609 28.63 2.19 9.17
N ALA A 610 27.51 2.19 9.87
CA ALA A 610 27.09 3.31 10.70
C ALA A 610 28.05 3.50 11.89
N GLU A 611 28.43 2.42 12.56
CA GLU A 611 29.42 2.46 13.64
C GLU A 611 30.77 2.92 13.13
N ILE A 612 31.25 2.39 12.00
CA ILE A 612 32.50 2.84 11.38
C ILE A 612 32.43 4.34 11.04
N ARG A 613 31.34 4.81 10.42
CA ARG A 613 31.15 6.24 10.09
C ARG A 613 31.03 7.14 11.32
N ALA A 614 30.58 6.60 12.45
CA ALA A 614 30.51 7.32 13.72
C ALA A 614 31.88 7.43 14.42
N LEU A 615 32.85 6.58 14.07
CA LEU A 615 34.21 6.67 14.60
C LEU A 615 34.93 7.93 14.10
N PRO A 616 35.90 8.45 14.86
CA PRO A 616 36.80 9.50 14.38
C PRO A 616 37.46 9.12 13.04
N LYS A 617 37.73 10.11 12.16
CA LYS A 617 38.36 9.85 10.84
C LYS A 617 39.66 9.04 10.92
N SER A 618 40.44 9.19 11.99
CA SER A 618 41.66 8.40 12.21
C SER A 618 41.38 6.92 12.44
N GLU A 619 40.25 6.58 13.06
CA GLU A 619 39.82 5.21 13.31
C GLU A 619 39.09 4.61 12.10
N GLN A 620 38.32 5.42 11.37
CA GLN A 620 37.80 5.05 10.04
C GLN A 620 38.94 4.58 9.12
N GLU A 621 40.07 5.29 9.14
CA GLU A 621 41.23 4.95 8.33
C GLU A 621 41.97 3.71 8.83
N ILE A 622 41.91 3.39 10.14
CA ILE A 622 42.39 2.12 10.69
C ILE A 622 41.51 0.97 10.22
N TRP A 623 40.19 1.15 10.15
CA TRP A 623 39.28 0.16 9.59
C TRP A 623 39.54 -0.04 8.09
N LYS A 624 39.62 1.04 7.29
CA LYS A 624 40.06 0.95 5.88
C LYS A 624 41.40 0.22 5.73
N GLN A 625 42.36 0.48 6.61
CA GLN A 625 43.66 -0.19 6.61
C GLN A 625 43.59 -1.66 7.02
N ARG A 626 42.69 -2.03 7.95
CA ARG A 626 42.43 -3.43 8.32
C ARG A 626 41.80 -4.25 7.20
N PHE A 627 41.03 -3.61 6.33
CA PHE A 627 40.33 -4.25 5.21
C PHE A 627 41.16 -4.27 3.90
N TYR A 628 42.50 -4.16 4.00
CA TYR A 628 43.42 -4.02 2.85
C TYR A 628 43.48 -5.26 1.94
N GLU A 629 42.95 -5.11 0.73
CA GLU A 629 43.54 -5.66 -0.51
C GLU A 629 43.13 -4.88 -1.78
N ASP A 630 42.08 -4.05 -1.76
CA ASP A 630 41.56 -3.40 -2.98
C ASP A 630 41.43 -1.87 -2.82
N THR A 631 42.52 -1.14 -3.06
CA THR A 631 42.68 0.31 -2.77
C THR A 631 41.92 1.26 -3.71
N GLU A 632 41.13 0.76 -4.65
CA GLU A 632 40.38 1.58 -5.62
C GLU A 632 38.87 1.66 -5.35
N LYS A 633 38.33 0.86 -4.41
CA LYS A 633 36.89 0.77 -4.15
C LYS A 633 36.43 1.73 -3.05
N ASP A 634 35.29 2.38 -3.25
CA ASP A 634 34.63 3.17 -2.19
C ASP A 634 34.19 2.24 -1.04
N MET A 635 34.05 2.79 0.17
CA MET A 635 33.58 2.07 1.36
C MET A 635 32.26 1.33 1.11
N ASP A 636 31.36 1.89 0.30
CA ASP A 636 30.08 1.25 -0.03
C ASP A 636 30.27 0.02 -0.95
N GLU A 637 31.26 0.05 -1.86
CA GLU A 637 31.62 -1.11 -2.68
C GLU A 637 32.28 -2.23 -1.84
N LEU A 638 33.01 -1.86 -0.79
CA LEU A 638 33.63 -2.79 0.14
C LEU A 638 32.58 -3.60 0.95
N PHE A 639 31.54 -2.92 1.42
CA PHE A 639 30.49 -3.50 2.29
C PHE A 639 29.30 -4.11 1.55
N LEU A 640 29.12 -3.85 0.26
CA LEU A 640 27.99 -4.37 -0.49
C LEU A 640 28.33 -5.01 -1.82
N GLY A 641 29.57 -4.95 -2.33
CA GLY A 641 29.98 -5.71 -3.52
C GLY A 641 29.24 -5.40 -4.83
N ASN A 642 28.55 -4.25 -4.93
CA ASN A 642 27.67 -3.84 -6.04
C ASN A 642 26.80 -4.98 -6.59
N PRO A 643 25.77 -5.43 -5.84
CA PRO A 643 24.95 -6.55 -6.25
C PRO A 643 24.16 -6.18 -7.51
N LYS A 644 23.93 -7.17 -8.37
CA LYS A 644 23.13 -7.03 -9.58
C LYS A 644 21.78 -7.70 -9.39
N GLY A 645 20.70 -6.96 -9.61
CA GLY A 645 19.33 -7.46 -9.49
C GLY A 645 18.66 -7.68 -10.85
N ILE A 646 17.50 -8.36 -10.80
CA ILE A 646 16.64 -8.62 -11.95
C ILE A 646 15.30 -7.89 -11.81
N TYR A 647 14.88 -7.15 -12.83
CA TYR A 647 13.68 -6.32 -12.74
C TYR A 647 12.71 -6.61 -13.88
N TYR A 648 11.41 -6.62 -13.57
CA TYR A 648 10.33 -6.84 -14.52
C TYR A 648 9.39 -5.63 -14.55
N ARG A 649 9.25 -4.97 -15.70
CA ARG A 649 8.33 -3.84 -15.90
C ARG A 649 6.98 -4.33 -16.41
N LEU A 650 6.01 -4.45 -15.49
CA LEU A 650 4.67 -4.98 -15.77
C LEU A 650 3.57 -3.90 -15.73
N VAL A 651 3.98 -2.63 -15.70
CA VAL A 651 3.07 -1.48 -15.54
C VAL A 651 2.03 -1.34 -16.65
N ASP A 652 2.33 -1.84 -17.85
CA ASP A 652 1.44 -1.78 -19.02
C ASP A 652 0.34 -2.87 -19.02
N GLY A 653 0.43 -3.84 -18.11
CA GLY A 653 -0.57 -4.90 -17.98
C GLY A 653 -1.94 -4.35 -17.56
N LYS A 654 -2.99 -4.74 -18.28
CA LYS A 654 -4.34 -4.18 -18.16
C LYS A 654 -5.10 -4.62 -16.90
N ASN A 655 -4.71 -5.75 -16.32
CA ASN A 655 -5.27 -6.35 -15.10
C ASN A 655 -4.25 -7.34 -14.50
N CYS A 656 -4.60 -7.99 -13.37
CA CYS A 656 -3.71 -8.91 -12.67
C CYS A 656 -3.25 -10.10 -13.53
N ALA A 657 -4.17 -10.72 -14.28
CA ALA A 657 -3.87 -11.87 -15.15
C ALA A 657 -2.97 -11.50 -16.34
N ASP A 658 -3.17 -10.33 -16.93
CA ASP A 658 -2.32 -9.81 -18.01
C ASP A 658 -0.88 -9.59 -17.51
N LYS A 659 -0.72 -9.08 -16.29
CA LYS A 659 0.61 -8.91 -15.67
C LYS A 659 1.32 -10.24 -15.42
N GLU A 660 0.58 -11.27 -14.98
CA GLU A 660 1.10 -12.62 -14.83
C GLU A 660 1.58 -13.19 -16.18
N GLN A 661 0.76 -13.06 -17.22
CA GLN A 661 1.13 -13.50 -18.57
C GLN A 661 2.35 -12.76 -19.10
N MET A 662 2.42 -11.44 -18.92
CA MET A 662 3.58 -10.62 -19.28
C MET A 662 4.84 -11.08 -18.57
N PHE A 663 4.75 -11.39 -17.26
CA PHE A 663 5.88 -11.91 -16.49
C PHE A 663 6.34 -13.28 -17.01
N LEU A 664 5.42 -14.24 -17.14
CA LEU A 664 5.75 -15.61 -17.56
C LEU A 664 6.33 -15.66 -18.98
N ALA A 665 5.80 -14.85 -19.91
CA ALA A 665 6.32 -14.78 -21.28
C ALA A 665 7.73 -14.15 -21.37
N ASN A 666 8.09 -13.27 -20.42
CA ASN A 666 9.35 -12.53 -20.47
C ASN A 666 10.33 -12.91 -19.34
N LYS A 667 10.05 -13.99 -18.62
CA LYS A 667 10.79 -14.41 -17.42
C LYS A 667 12.28 -14.61 -17.71
N ASP A 668 12.59 -15.24 -18.85
CA ASP A 668 13.94 -15.65 -19.25
C ASP A 668 14.54 -14.80 -20.39
N GLY A 669 13.85 -13.73 -20.80
CA GLY A 669 14.26 -12.88 -21.93
C GLY A 669 13.12 -11.99 -22.42
N ASN A 670 13.45 -10.94 -23.18
CA ASN A 670 12.43 -10.07 -23.78
C ASN A 670 11.89 -10.68 -25.09
N GLU A 671 10.58 -10.90 -25.18
CA GLU A 671 9.87 -11.22 -26.43
C GLU A 671 9.33 -9.92 -27.09
N ASP A 672 9.22 -9.91 -28.42
CA ASP A 672 8.46 -8.89 -29.20
C ASP A 672 8.86 -7.40 -29.03
N GLY A 673 10.15 -7.11 -28.83
CA GLY A 673 10.65 -5.72 -28.87
C GLY A 673 10.18 -4.81 -27.73
N LYS A 674 9.46 -5.35 -26.74
CA LYS A 674 9.12 -4.65 -25.50
C LYS A 674 10.18 -4.95 -24.44
N HIS A 675 10.70 -3.91 -23.79
CA HIS A 675 11.62 -4.07 -22.67
C HIS A 675 10.85 -4.29 -21.36
N ILE A 676 10.58 -5.56 -21.04
CA ILE A 676 9.94 -6.00 -19.80
C ILE A 676 10.98 -6.50 -18.80
N TYR A 677 11.92 -7.33 -19.26
CA TYR A 677 12.97 -7.96 -18.48
C TYR A 677 14.28 -7.18 -18.52
N TYR A 678 14.80 -6.85 -17.33
CA TYR A 678 16.04 -6.11 -17.12
C TYR A 678 16.98 -6.93 -16.22
N PRO A 679 17.86 -7.75 -16.82
CA PRO A 679 18.84 -8.52 -16.07
C PRO A 679 20.05 -7.67 -15.69
N ASN A 680 20.79 -8.10 -14.67
CA ASN A 680 22.11 -7.59 -14.32
C ASN A 680 22.17 -6.09 -13.99
N VAL A 681 21.09 -5.51 -13.44
CA VAL A 681 21.07 -4.09 -13.08
C VAL A 681 21.85 -3.88 -11.78
N GLU A 682 22.97 -3.17 -11.89
CA GLU A 682 23.84 -2.82 -10.77
C GLU A 682 23.15 -1.88 -9.78
N GLN A 683 23.06 -2.29 -8.52
CA GLN A 683 22.33 -1.56 -7.50
C GLN A 683 22.94 -0.20 -7.16
N LEU A 684 24.27 -0.06 -7.17
CA LEU A 684 24.92 1.22 -6.86
C LEU A 684 24.58 2.32 -7.87
N ASN A 685 24.13 1.96 -9.08
CA ASN A 685 23.73 2.92 -10.10
C ASN A 685 22.48 3.72 -9.70
N PHE A 686 21.63 3.21 -8.80
CA PHE A 686 20.50 3.98 -8.27
C PHE A 686 20.98 5.20 -7.47
N GLY A 687 22.11 5.10 -6.77
CA GLY A 687 22.70 6.19 -6.00
C GLY A 687 23.24 7.35 -6.86
N LYS A 688 23.47 7.13 -8.16
CA LYS A 688 23.93 8.17 -9.11
C LYS A 688 22.87 9.23 -9.38
N ILE A 689 21.61 8.93 -9.08
CA ILE A 689 20.48 9.80 -9.34
C ILE A 689 20.05 10.46 -8.02
N PRO A 690 19.88 11.80 -7.96
CA PRO A 690 19.45 12.48 -6.75
C PRO A 690 18.18 11.88 -6.15
N GLY A 691 18.22 11.59 -4.85
CA GLY A 691 17.11 10.94 -4.14
C GLY A 691 17.07 9.41 -4.28
N ALA A 692 18.04 8.82 -4.98
CA ALA A 692 18.19 7.40 -5.21
C ALA A 692 16.91 6.66 -5.66
N PRO A 693 16.15 7.17 -6.65
CA PRO A 693 15.00 6.44 -7.18
C PRO A 693 15.41 5.12 -7.85
N ILE A 694 14.58 4.08 -7.71
CA ILE A 694 14.83 2.75 -8.28
C ILE A 694 14.39 2.72 -9.75
N GLY A 695 15.19 3.37 -10.59
CA GLY A 695 15.00 3.46 -12.04
C GLY A 695 15.81 2.42 -12.81
N TYR A 696 15.46 1.14 -12.71
CA TYR A 696 16.24 0.06 -13.33
C TYR A 696 16.24 0.09 -14.87
N TRP A 697 15.31 0.83 -15.49
CA TRP A 697 15.25 1.03 -16.94
C TRP A 697 16.04 2.26 -17.41
N VAL A 698 16.66 3.01 -16.50
CA VAL A 698 17.40 4.23 -16.83
C VAL A 698 18.74 3.88 -17.43
N SER A 699 19.01 4.36 -18.65
CA SER A 699 20.25 4.05 -19.37
C SER A 699 21.48 4.59 -18.64
N PRO A 700 22.67 3.97 -18.82
CA PRO A 700 23.92 4.50 -18.30
C PRO A 700 24.19 5.94 -18.73
N LYS A 701 23.71 6.34 -19.93
CA LYS A 701 23.87 7.70 -20.44
C LYS A 701 23.11 8.72 -19.60
N ILE A 702 21.87 8.39 -19.22
CA ILE A 702 21.08 9.25 -18.33
C ILE A 702 21.72 9.34 -16.95
N GLN A 703 22.25 8.23 -16.43
CA GLN A 703 22.98 8.23 -15.15
C GLN A 703 24.21 9.14 -15.20
N GLU A 704 25.00 9.08 -16.28
CA GLU A 704 26.14 9.96 -16.53
C GLU A 704 25.72 11.44 -16.53
N ILE A 705 24.58 11.77 -17.16
CA ILE A 705 24.07 13.14 -17.20
C ILE A 705 23.84 13.68 -15.78
N PHE A 706 23.30 12.87 -14.85
CA PHE A 706 23.12 13.31 -13.46
C PHE A 706 24.45 13.50 -12.71
N THR A 707 25.45 12.65 -12.94
CA THR A 707 26.73 12.73 -12.23
C THR A 707 27.68 13.78 -12.79
N SER A 708 27.60 14.04 -14.10
CA SER A 708 28.53 14.91 -14.83
C SER A 708 28.05 16.36 -14.93
N ASN A 709 26.80 16.65 -14.57
CA ASN A 709 26.22 18.00 -14.62
C ASN A 709 25.85 18.52 -13.23
N LEU A 710 25.91 19.84 -13.05
CA LEU A 710 25.42 20.49 -11.84
C LEU A 710 23.90 20.35 -11.75
N ALA A 711 23.36 20.19 -10.54
CA ALA A 711 21.91 20.28 -10.34
C ALA A 711 21.39 21.70 -10.62
N LEU A 712 20.15 21.84 -11.09
CA LEU A 712 19.54 23.15 -11.37
C LEU A 712 19.58 24.08 -10.14
N SER A 713 19.46 23.54 -8.93
CA SER A 713 19.58 24.34 -7.70
C SER A 713 20.94 25.02 -7.50
N ALA A 714 22.00 24.58 -8.18
CA ALA A 714 23.32 25.18 -8.11
C ALA A 714 23.52 26.35 -9.08
N VAL A 715 22.68 26.45 -10.12
CA VAL A 715 22.83 27.41 -11.22
C VAL A 715 21.69 28.42 -11.31
N CYS A 716 20.54 28.12 -10.72
CA CYS A 716 19.37 28.98 -10.76
C CYS A 716 18.62 28.94 -9.42
N SER A 717 17.63 29.82 -9.28
CA SER A 717 16.86 30.02 -8.05
C SER A 717 15.40 29.58 -8.22
N PRO A 718 15.07 28.27 -8.09
CA PRO A 718 13.70 27.79 -8.04
C PRO A 718 13.01 28.19 -6.73
N THR A 719 11.84 28.82 -6.81
CA THR A 719 11.15 29.42 -5.67
C THR A 719 9.63 29.27 -5.73
N GLN A 720 9.00 29.29 -4.55
CA GLN A 720 7.55 29.28 -4.36
C GLN A 720 7.07 30.70 -4.05
N GLY A 721 5.89 31.05 -4.56
CA GLY A 721 5.32 32.37 -4.40
C GLY A 721 4.34 32.53 -3.25
N LEU A 722 3.52 33.55 -3.38
CA LEU A 722 2.48 34.00 -2.46
C LEU A 722 1.34 32.99 -2.32
N ALA A 723 0.96 32.63 -1.09
CA ALA A 723 -0.32 31.96 -0.81
C ALA A 723 -1.31 32.96 -0.20
N THR A 724 -2.40 33.25 -0.91
CA THR A 724 -3.34 34.32 -0.51
C THR A 724 -4.23 33.95 0.68
N ALA A 725 -4.50 32.65 0.87
CA ALA A 725 -5.45 32.09 1.83
C ALA A 725 -6.93 32.53 1.65
N ASP A 726 -7.23 33.41 0.69
CA ASP A 726 -8.57 33.82 0.29
C ASP A 726 -8.53 34.39 -1.15
N ASN A 727 -8.67 33.49 -2.13
CA ASN A 727 -8.62 33.87 -3.54
C ASN A 727 -9.75 34.84 -3.92
N ALA A 728 -10.96 34.66 -3.36
CA ALA A 728 -12.11 35.51 -3.66
C ALA A 728 -11.90 36.96 -3.21
N ARG A 729 -11.09 37.18 -2.18
CA ARG A 729 -10.72 38.51 -1.71
C ARG A 729 -9.58 39.13 -2.50
N PHE A 730 -8.51 38.37 -2.75
CA PHE A 730 -7.24 38.93 -3.20
C PHE A 730 -6.94 38.77 -4.69
N LEU A 731 -7.66 37.90 -5.41
CA LEU A 731 -7.43 37.66 -6.84
C LEU A 731 -8.59 38.13 -7.69
N ARG A 732 -8.29 38.66 -8.86
CA ARG A 732 -9.27 39.01 -9.90
C ARG A 732 -8.75 38.59 -11.26
N LEU A 733 -9.64 38.30 -12.20
CA LEU A 733 -9.27 38.33 -13.62
C LEU A 733 -8.98 39.78 -14.01
N TRP A 734 -8.01 40.00 -14.90
CA TRP A 734 -7.51 41.35 -15.19
C TRP A 734 -8.60 42.31 -15.70
N PHE A 735 -9.67 41.80 -16.30
CA PHE A 735 -10.81 42.58 -16.82
C PHE A 735 -11.89 42.89 -15.76
N GLU A 736 -11.83 42.30 -14.56
CA GLU A 736 -12.77 42.61 -13.48
C GLU A 736 -12.49 43.97 -12.80
N PRO A 737 -11.23 44.34 -12.46
CA PRO A 737 -10.93 45.66 -11.93
C PRO A 737 -10.77 46.71 -13.04
N SER A 738 -10.90 47.99 -12.68
CA SER A 738 -10.57 49.10 -13.59
C SER A 738 -9.12 48.96 -14.10
N TYR A 739 -8.94 48.97 -15.42
CA TYR A 739 -7.63 48.90 -16.08
C TYR A 739 -6.66 49.97 -15.54
N SER A 740 -7.16 51.17 -15.24
CA SER A 740 -6.39 52.26 -14.66
C SER A 740 -5.89 52.00 -13.23
N ARG A 741 -6.32 50.92 -12.58
CA ARG A 741 -5.87 50.50 -11.24
C ARG A 741 -4.90 49.32 -11.28
N ILE A 742 -4.51 48.87 -12.47
CA ILE A 742 -3.56 47.78 -12.67
C ILE A 742 -2.17 48.36 -12.95
N GLY A 743 -1.14 47.80 -12.31
CA GLY A 743 0.26 48.14 -12.50
C GLY A 743 0.98 47.10 -13.35
N PHE A 744 0.83 47.15 -14.68
CA PHE A 744 1.55 46.27 -15.60
C PHE A 744 3.05 46.61 -15.69
N GLY A 745 3.90 45.60 -15.91
CA GLY A 745 5.31 45.78 -16.29
C GLY A 745 6.21 46.48 -15.26
N CYS A 746 5.80 46.56 -14.00
CA CYS A 746 6.60 47.15 -12.93
C CYS A 746 7.95 46.42 -12.79
N GLU A 747 9.06 47.15 -12.68
CA GLU A 747 10.39 46.53 -12.70
C GLU A 747 10.81 45.97 -11.34
N ASN A 748 10.23 46.49 -10.25
CA ASN A 748 10.53 46.08 -8.88
C ASN A 748 9.43 46.57 -7.91
N ALA A 749 9.49 46.08 -6.67
CA ALA A 749 8.52 46.41 -5.63
C ALA A 749 8.46 47.93 -5.30
N ALA A 750 9.59 48.65 -5.40
CA ALA A 750 9.61 50.08 -5.11
C ALA A 750 8.83 50.89 -6.16
N LEU A 751 8.96 50.54 -7.45
CA LEU A 751 8.17 51.15 -8.51
C LEU A 751 6.69 50.75 -8.42
N ALA A 752 6.41 49.50 -8.07
CA ALA A 752 5.04 49.03 -7.83
C ALA A 752 4.36 49.84 -6.71
N ALA A 753 5.03 50.05 -5.57
CA ALA A 753 4.50 50.86 -4.47
C ALA A 753 4.30 52.34 -4.86
N ARG A 754 5.25 52.92 -5.61
CA ARG A 754 5.13 54.30 -6.12
C ARG A 754 4.01 54.49 -7.12
N SER A 755 3.60 53.44 -7.83
CA SER A 755 2.52 53.50 -8.82
C SER A 755 1.15 53.82 -8.20
N GLN A 756 0.98 53.58 -6.90
CA GLN A 756 -0.29 53.71 -6.16
C GLN A 756 -1.43 52.89 -6.80
N LYS A 757 -1.08 51.86 -7.56
CA LYS A 757 -2.01 50.89 -8.14
C LYS A 757 -2.37 49.84 -7.10
N LYS A 758 -3.53 49.21 -7.30
CA LYS A 758 -4.04 48.17 -6.40
C LYS A 758 -3.69 46.77 -6.90
N TRP A 759 -3.88 46.57 -8.20
CA TRP A 759 -3.83 45.25 -8.82
C TRP A 759 -2.54 45.09 -9.63
N PHE A 760 -1.89 43.94 -9.53
CA PHE A 760 -0.66 43.64 -10.24
C PHE A 760 -0.73 42.25 -10.86
N PRO A 761 -0.11 42.01 -12.04
CA PRO A 761 -0.10 40.71 -12.70
C PRO A 761 0.29 39.57 -11.74
N TYR A 762 -0.45 38.47 -11.79
CA TYR A 762 -0.30 37.35 -10.89
C TYR A 762 -0.25 36.02 -11.65
N ASN A 763 0.84 35.28 -11.45
CA ASN A 763 1.04 33.95 -12.03
C ASN A 763 0.47 32.87 -11.10
N LYS A 764 -0.62 32.22 -11.54
CA LYS A 764 -1.31 31.12 -10.85
C LYS A 764 -0.97 29.73 -11.41
N GLY A 765 0.07 29.62 -12.26
CA GLY A 765 0.43 28.43 -13.03
C GLY A 765 -0.43 28.27 -14.30
N GLY A 766 -1.75 28.24 -14.12
CA GLY A 766 -2.73 28.06 -15.20
C GLY A 766 -2.67 26.66 -15.84
N GLY A 767 -3.38 26.49 -16.96
CA GLY A 767 -3.41 25.23 -17.71
C GLY A 767 -2.10 24.89 -18.43
N GLN A 768 -2.05 23.73 -19.10
CA GLN A 768 -0.90 23.32 -19.89
C GLN A 768 -0.71 24.28 -21.08
N ARG A 769 0.44 24.95 -21.12
CA ARG A 769 0.86 25.84 -22.21
C ARG A 769 2.36 26.11 -22.16
N ARG A 770 3.08 25.77 -23.23
CA ARG A 770 4.53 25.99 -23.36
C ARG A 770 4.82 27.42 -23.84
N TRP A 771 6.05 27.87 -23.60
CA TRP A 771 6.66 29.10 -24.12
C TRP A 771 6.10 30.42 -23.55
N TYR A 772 4.80 30.71 -23.67
CA TYR A 772 4.18 31.96 -23.21
C TYR A 772 2.65 31.85 -23.08
N GLY A 773 2.05 32.44 -22.03
CA GLY A 773 0.60 32.55 -21.84
C GLY A 773 0.13 32.32 -20.40
N ASN A 774 -1.17 32.06 -20.20
CA ASN A 774 -1.84 31.92 -18.88
C ASN A 774 -1.82 33.19 -18.01
N GLN A 775 -1.77 34.35 -18.65
CA GLN A 775 -1.61 35.64 -17.99
C GLN A 775 -2.98 36.29 -17.81
N GLU A 776 -3.80 35.74 -16.91
CA GLU A 776 -5.21 36.13 -16.75
C GLU A 776 -5.50 36.86 -15.44
N SER A 777 -4.71 36.55 -14.40
CA SER A 777 -5.00 36.96 -13.03
C SER A 777 -4.19 38.18 -12.60
N VAL A 778 -4.79 38.98 -11.73
CA VAL A 778 -4.13 40.05 -10.98
C VAL A 778 -4.38 39.87 -9.48
N VAL A 779 -3.39 40.23 -8.67
CA VAL A 779 -3.45 40.16 -7.20
C VAL A 779 -3.48 41.56 -6.61
N ASN A 780 -4.23 41.72 -5.52
CA ASN A 780 -4.19 42.93 -4.71
C ASN A 780 -2.85 43.04 -3.97
N TRP A 781 -1.98 43.93 -4.46
CA TRP A 781 -0.69 44.26 -3.84
C TRP A 781 -0.58 45.76 -3.52
N GLU A 782 -1.72 46.41 -3.27
CA GLU A 782 -1.81 47.83 -2.91
C GLU A 782 -0.93 48.14 -1.69
N ASN A 783 -0.20 49.25 -1.75
CA ASN A 783 0.71 49.69 -0.68
C ASN A 783 1.69 48.60 -0.23
N ASP A 784 2.35 47.95 -1.20
CA ASP A 784 3.26 46.82 -0.98
C ASP A 784 2.57 45.65 -0.25
N GLY A 785 1.34 45.33 -0.67
CA GLY A 785 0.57 44.22 -0.12
C GLY A 785 0.13 44.42 1.33
N TYR A 786 -0.07 45.66 1.79
CA TYR A 786 -0.45 45.94 3.18
C TYR A 786 -1.66 45.11 3.64
N GLU A 787 -2.73 45.05 2.84
CA GLU A 787 -3.94 44.31 3.21
C GLU A 787 -3.67 42.81 3.37
N ILE A 788 -2.97 42.20 2.41
CA ILE A 788 -2.71 40.75 2.44
C ILE A 788 -1.69 40.35 3.50
N LYS A 789 -0.67 41.19 3.76
CA LYS A 789 0.27 41.03 4.88
C LYS A 789 -0.41 41.13 6.25
N ASN A 790 -1.50 41.89 6.36
CA ASN A 790 -2.28 42.05 7.59
C ASN A 790 -3.55 41.17 7.63
N PHE A 791 -3.65 40.14 6.78
CA PHE A 791 -4.79 39.24 6.77
C PHE A 791 -4.68 38.21 7.90
N MET A 792 -5.34 38.49 9.03
CA MET A 792 -5.28 37.69 10.26
C MET A 792 -6.50 36.80 10.45
N ASP A 793 -6.34 35.71 11.19
CA ASP A 793 -7.42 34.89 11.72
C ASP A 793 -7.95 35.45 13.05
N ASN A 794 -8.97 34.78 13.59
CA ASN A 794 -9.67 35.16 14.82
C ASN A 794 -8.78 35.12 16.07
N LYS A 795 -7.59 34.50 15.97
CA LYS A 795 -6.59 34.36 17.03
C LYS A 795 -5.38 35.28 16.82
N GLY A 796 -5.43 36.16 15.80
CA GLY A 796 -4.36 37.10 15.47
C GLY A 796 -3.20 36.49 14.67
N LYS A 797 -3.33 35.25 14.16
CA LYS A 797 -2.31 34.62 13.31
C LYS A 797 -2.54 35.01 11.85
N GLN A 798 -1.47 35.38 11.14
CA GLN A 798 -1.56 35.68 9.71
C GLN A 798 -1.99 34.44 8.92
N ARG A 799 -3.04 34.58 8.11
CA ARG A 799 -3.61 33.53 7.25
C ARG A 799 -2.84 33.39 5.96
N SER A 800 -2.54 34.51 5.31
CA SER A 800 -1.74 34.54 4.08
C SER A 800 -0.29 34.15 4.38
N VAL A 801 0.41 33.61 3.38
CA VAL A 801 1.83 33.26 3.49
C VAL A 801 2.59 34.02 2.41
N ILE A 802 3.33 35.05 2.84
CA ILE A 802 4.19 35.83 1.94
C ILE A 802 5.54 35.13 1.84
N ARG A 803 5.87 34.60 0.66
CA ARG A 803 7.16 33.93 0.39
C ARG A 803 7.91 34.66 -0.72
N ASN A 804 9.22 34.75 -0.54
CA ASN A 804 10.19 35.30 -1.49
C ASN A 804 9.79 36.66 -2.13
N PRO A 805 9.34 37.66 -1.34
CA PRO A 805 8.90 38.95 -1.88
C PRO A 805 10.00 39.71 -2.65
N GLU A 806 11.27 39.43 -2.37
CA GLU A 806 12.43 39.94 -3.10
C GLU A 806 12.49 39.48 -4.56
N ARG A 807 11.74 38.42 -4.91
CA ARG A 807 11.62 37.90 -6.29
C ARG A 807 10.43 38.48 -7.04
N TYR A 808 9.54 39.21 -6.38
CA TYR A 808 8.38 39.79 -7.05
C TYR A 808 8.80 40.79 -8.10
N PHE A 809 8.05 40.83 -9.20
CA PHE A 809 8.27 41.67 -10.38
C PHE A 809 9.48 41.30 -11.23
N CYS A 810 10.33 40.34 -10.80
CA CYS A 810 11.43 39.83 -11.60
C CYS A 810 10.92 38.91 -12.72
N PRO A 811 11.56 38.93 -13.91
CA PRO A 811 11.22 37.99 -14.96
C PRO A 811 11.67 36.57 -14.61
N SER A 812 10.89 35.55 -14.99
CA SER A 812 11.12 34.15 -14.59
C SER A 812 10.76 33.14 -15.68
N ILE A 813 11.23 31.91 -15.49
CA ILE A 813 10.62 30.72 -16.11
C ILE A 813 9.66 30.15 -15.08
N SER A 814 8.46 29.77 -15.48
CA SER A 814 7.46 29.20 -14.58
C SER A 814 6.82 27.93 -15.12
N TRP A 815 6.37 27.09 -14.20
CA TRP A 815 5.58 25.89 -14.44
C TRP A 815 4.42 25.80 -13.45
N SER A 816 3.46 24.94 -13.75
CA SER A 816 2.34 24.62 -12.88
C SER A 816 2.71 23.47 -11.94
N ASP A 817 2.33 23.54 -10.66
CA ASP A 817 2.53 22.42 -9.72
C ASP A 817 1.83 21.15 -10.19
N ILE A 818 0.61 21.28 -10.72
CA ILE A 818 -0.13 20.14 -11.28
C ILE A 818 0.20 20.08 -12.76
N SER A 819 0.78 18.96 -13.20
CA SER A 819 1.06 18.70 -14.62
C SER A 819 0.62 17.30 -15.05
N SER A 820 -0.01 17.21 -16.23
CA SER A 820 -0.40 15.95 -16.88
C SER A 820 0.70 15.51 -17.85
N ASN A 821 1.47 14.47 -17.50
CA ASN A 821 2.46 13.70 -18.28
C ASN A 821 3.47 14.46 -19.18
N SER A 822 3.47 15.78 -19.19
CA SER A 822 4.25 16.61 -20.10
C SER A 822 4.78 17.84 -19.36
N ASN A 823 5.95 18.31 -19.78
CA ASN A 823 6.53 19.54 -19.25
C ASN A 823 5.94 20.76 -19.97
N SER A 824 5.62 21.79 -19.19
CA SER A 824 4.97 23.01 -19.67
C SER A 824 5.64 24.26 -19.08
N PHE A 825 6.88 24.51 -19.46
CA PHE A 825 7.62 25.69 -19.03
C PHE A 825 7.36 26.87 -19.94
N LYS A 826 7.21 28.05 -19.33
CA LYS A 826 6.89 29.29 -20.04
C LYS A 826 7.58 30.49 -19.40
N VAL A 827 7.84 31.52 -20.20
CA VAL A 827 8.44 32.76 -19.73
C VAL A 827 7.40 33.71 -19.17
N TYR A 828 7.70 34.31 -18.02
CA TYR A 828 7.00 35.46 -17.48
C TYR A 828 7.92 36.69 -17.52
N PRO A 829 7.48 37.80 -18.14
CA PRO A 829 8.28 39.02 -18.17
C PRO A 829 8.28 39.71 -16.80
N LYS A 830 8.97 40.86 -16.70
CA LYS A 830 8.94 41.69 -15.49
C LYS A 830 7.51 42.15 -15.18
N GLY A 831 7.20 42.35 -13.90
CA GLY A 831 5.90 42.87 -13.46
C GLY A 831 4.97 41.89 -12.74
N PHE A 832 5.38 40.63 -12.56
CA PHE A 832 4.54 39.58 -11.98
C PHE A 832 4.84 39.30 -10.51
N ILE A 833 3.78 39.05 -9.74
CA ILE A 833 3.83 38.27 -8.49
C ILE A 833 3.42 36.84 -8.84
N PHE A 834 3.92 35.82 -8.13
CA PHE A 834 3.67 34.42 -8.44
C PHE A 834 3.09 33.66 -7.24
N ASP A 835 2.41 32.55 -7.52
CA ASP A 835 1.62 31.74 -6.57
C ASP A 835 2.40 30.51 -6.03
N VAL A 836 1.78 29.76 -5.12
CA VAL A 836 2.17 28.38 -4.79
C VAL A 836 2.06 27.43 -5.99
N CYS A 837 0.99 27.52 -6.80
CA CYS A 837 0.80 26.65 -7.96
C CYS A 837 1.49 27.17 -9.23
N GLY A 838 1.87 28.44 -9.27
CA GLY A 838 2.68 29.06 -10.31
C GLY A 838 4.14 29.18 -9.88
N MET A 839 4.81 28.05 -9.71
CA MET A 839 6.20 28.01 -9.26
C MET A 839 7.13 28.63 -10.32
N SER A 840 8.19 29.30 -9.86
CA SER A 840 9.06 30.08 -10.74
C SER A 840 10.54 29.88 -10.43
N CYS A 841 11.34 29.91 -11.48
CA CYS A 841 12.79 29.87 -11.43
C CYS A 841 13.39 31.20 -11.92
N PHE A 842 14.38 31.70 -11.17
CA PHE A 842 15.06 32.97 -11.38
C PHE A 842 16.58 32.77 -11.57
N ASP A 843 17.29 33.82 -11.97
CA ASP A 843 18.76 33.89 -12.04
C ASP A 843 19.45 32.86 -12.95
N ALA A 844 18.74 32.26 -13.91
CA ALA A 844 19.34 31.34 -14.87
C ALA A 844 20.44 32.04 -15.72
N PRO A 845 21.62 31.44 -15.93
CA PRO A 845 22.72 32.04 -16.69
C PRO A 845 22.32 32.43 -18.12
N ASN A 846 21.71 31.49 -18.85
CA ASN A 846 21.04 31.74 -20.13
C ASN A 846 19.57 31.28 -20.03
N ARG A 847 18.66 32.23 -19.80
CA ARG A 847 17.24 31.93 -19.60
C ARG A 847 16.55 31.38 -20.85
N LEU A 848 16.93 31.84 -22.05
CA LEU A 848 16.32 31.36 -23.29
C LEU A 848 16.73 29.91 -23.53
N ASN A 849 18.02 29.62 -23.42
CA ASN A 849 18.52 28.27 -23.57
C ASN A 849 17.88 27.31 -22.56
N LEU A 850 17.87 27.68 -21.28
CA LEU A 850 17.25 26.86 -20.23
C LEU A 850 15.76 26.61 -20.51
N LEU A 851 15.00 27.61 -20.98
CA LEU A 851 13.59 27.42 -21.35
C LEU A 851 13.43 26.42 -22.49
N GLY A 852 14.28 26.50 -23.52
CA GLY A 852 14.29 25.54 -24.62
C GLY A 852 14.56 24.12 -24.13
N VAL A 853 15.64 23.95 -23.38
CA VAL A 853 16.07 22.67 -22.82
C VAL A 853 14.99 22.05 -21.91
N LEU A 854 14.38 22.82 -21.02
CA LEU A 854 13.32 22.35 -20.11
C LEU A 854 12.05 21.86 -20.82
N ASN A 855 11.77 22.36 -22.02
CA ASN A 855 10.63 21.96 -22.85
C ASN A 855 10.97 20.83 -23.84
N THR A 856 12.20 20.29 -23.82
CA THR A 856 12.54 19.09 -24.60
C THR A 856 11.88 17.84 -24.02
N LYS A 857 11.70 16.82 -24.87
CA LYS A 857 11.19 15.49 -24.46
C LYS A 857 11.98 14.86 -23.33
N PHE A 858 13.30 15.06 -23.30
CA PHE A 858 14.18 14.48 -22.29
C PHE A 858 13.80 14.91 -20.86
N TYR A 859 13.56 16.21 -20.67
CA TYR A 859 13.15 16.70 -19.35
C TYR A 859 11.78 16.20 -18.94
N ALA A 860 10.87 15.90 -19.89
CA ALA A 860 9.58 15.31 -19.56
C ALA A 860 9.77 13.89 -19.00
N VAL A 861 10.66 13.10 -19.62
CA VAL A 861 11.06 11.77 -19.11
C VAL A 861 11.69 11.87 -17.73
N LEU A 862 12.63 12.80 -17.52
CA LEU A 862 13.28 12.99 -16.22
C LEU A 862 12.29 13.41 -15.12
N SER A 863 11.37 14.33 -15.41
CA SER A 863 10.35 14.78 -14.46
C SER A 863 9.49 13.61 -13.99
N HIS A 864 8.99 12.80 -14.93
CA HIS A 864 8.14 11.64 -14.62
C HIS A 864 8.90 10.56 -13.84
N PHE A 865 10.18 10.38 -14.16
CA PHE A 865 11.04 9.42 -13.46
C PHE A 865 11.34 9.85 -12.02
N LEU A 866 11.72 11.11 -11.78
CA LEU A 866 11.99 11.63 -10.43
C LEU A 866 10.72 11.75 -9.58
N ASN A 867 9.58 11.98 -10.22
CA ASN A 867 8.29 12.05 -9.54
C ASN A 867 7.15 11.61 -10.48
N PRO A 868 6.67 10.36 -10.37
CA PRO A 868 5.60 9.85 -11.23
C PRO A 868 4.21 10.38 -10.85
N THR A 869 4.10 11.25 -9.84
CA THR A 869 2.82 11.86 -9.44
C THR A 869 2.52 13.10 -10.26
N MET A 870 1.26 13.57 -10.21
CA MET A 870 0.84 14.80 -10.90
C MET A 870 1.50 16.08 -10.33
N HIS A 871 2.08 16.04 -9.13
CA HIS A 871 2.62 17.22 -8.45
C HIS A 871 4.12 17.40 -8.74
N PHE A 872 4.48 18.33 -9.61
CA PHE A 872 5.87 18.68 -9.90
C PHE A 872 6.33 19.89 -9.08
N GLN A 873 6.82 19.60 -7.87
CA GLN A 873 7.18 20.59 -6.87
C GLN A 873 8.59 21.16 -7.11
N ILE A 874 8.92 22.28 -6.46
CA ILE A 874 10.27 22.89 -6.48
C ILE A 874 11.36 21.89 -6.10
N GLY A 875 11.08 20.97 -5.17
CA GLY A 875 12.04 19.94 -4.76
C GLY A 875 12.44 19.02 -5.91
N ASN A 876 11.53 18.74 -6.86
CA ASN A 876 11.81 17.94 -8.05
C ASN A 876 12.63 18.75 -9.06
N PHE A 877 12.20 19.99 -9.35
CA PHE A 877 12.92 20.87 -10.29
C PHE A 877 14.38 21.09 -9.87
N LYS A 878 14.63 21.29 -8.58
CA LYS A 878 15.99 21.51 -8.03
C LYS A 878 16.97 20.38 -8.35
N GLN A 879 16.48 19.14 -8.48
CA GLN A 879 17.29 17.94 -8.67
C GLN A 879 17.63 17.65 -10.13
N LEU A 880 16.91 18.28 -11.07
CA LEU A 880 17.18 18.09 -12.48
C LEU A 880 18.61 18.56 -12.82
N PRO A 881 19.31 17.89 -13.73
CA PRO A 881 20.62 18.33 -14.21
C PRO A 881 20.48 19.65 -14.96
N TYR A 882 21.47 20.54 -14.84
CA TYR A 882 21.61 21.71 -15.69
C TYR A 882 22.31 21.31 -16.97
N MET A 883 21.65 21.56 -18.09
CA MET A 883 22.16 21.31 -19.44
C MET A 883 21.97 22.55 -20.29
N GLU A 884 22.86 22.72 -21.26
CA GLU A 884 22.89 23.87 -22.14
C GLU A 884 23.24 23.40 -23.55
N VAL A 885 22.52 23.94 -24.54
CA VAL A 885 22.82 23.74 -25.96
C VAL A 885 23.53 25.00 -26.46
N PRO A 886 24.87 25.03 -26.59
CA PRO A 886 25.61 26.25 -26.91
C PRO A 886 25.49 26.61 -28.41
N SER A 887 24.27 26.86 -28.87
CA SER A 887 23.92 27.17 -30.25
C SER A 887 23.06 28.43 -30.30
N LYS A 888 23.49 29.42 -31.09
CA LYS A 888 22.69 30.63 -31.34
C LYS A 888 21.40 30.30 -32.10
N GLU A 889 21.42 29.29 -32.94
CA GLU A 889 20.25 28.81 -33.67
C GLU A 889 19.21 28.23 -32.70
N PHE A 890 19.66 27.49 -31.69
CA PHE A 890 18.78 26.97 -30.64
C PHE A 890 18.08 28.11 -29.89
N ASP A 891 18.81 29.14 -29.45
CA ASP A 891 18.23 30.30 -28.78
C ASP A 891 17.24 31.06 -29.70
N GLN A 892 17.53 31.16 -31.00
CA GLN A 892 16.63 31.77 -32.00
C GLN A 892 15.32 30.97 -32.18
N LEU A 893 15.39 29.65 -32.20
CA LEU A 893 14.20 28.79 -32.25
C LEU A 893 13.33 28.97 -31.01
N VAL A 894 13.94 29.07 -29.82
CA VAL A 894 13.21 29.34 -28.57
C VAL A 894 12.54 30.71 -28.60
N GLU A 895 13.24 31.74 -29.08
CA GLU A 895 12.65 33.08 -29.26
C GLU A 895 11.46 33.06 -30.24
N GLN A 896 11.59 32.32 -31.34
CA GLN A 896 10.51 32.14 -32.31
C GLN A 896 9.31 31.42 -31.68
N ASN A 897 9.54 30.38 -30.87
CA ASN A 897 8.48 29.67 -30.16
C ASN A 897 7.75 30.59 -29.18
N ILE A 898 8.49 31.37 -28.39
CA ILE A 898 7.91 32.40 -27.50
C ILE A 898 7.07 33.40 -28.32
N ALA A 899 7.57 33.86 -29.47
CA ALA A 899 6.87 34.82 -30.32
C ALA A 899 5.59 34.24 -30.93
N ILE A 900 5.60 32.99 -31.40
CA ILE A 900 4.42 32.30 -31.93
C ILE A 900 3.37 32.10 -30.83
N SER A 901 3.77 31.55 -29.67
CA SER A 901 2.85 31.34 -28.54
C SER A 901 2.32 32.65 -27.96
N ARG A 902 3.09 33.73 -28.00
CA ARG A 902 2.61 35.07 -27.64
C ARG A 902 1.59 35.58 -28.63
N ALA A 903 1.86 35.47 -29.93
CA ALA A 903 0.91 35.90 -30.95
C ALA A 903 -0.44 35.16 -30.83
N ASP A 904 -0.42 33.87 -30.51
CA ASP A 904 -1.62 33.08 -30.22
C ASP A 904 -2.35 33.58 -28.96
N TRP A 905 -1.61 33.84 -27.87
CA TRP A 905 -2.21 34.37 -26.64
C TRP A 905 -2.87 35.73 -26.86
N ASP A 906 -2.19 36.64 -27.54
CA ASP A 906 -2.64 38.02 -27.78
C ASP A 906 -3.70 38.13 -28.89
N ALA A 907 -3.97 37.03 -29.60
CA ALA A 907 -5.07 36.94 -30.57
C ALA A 907 -6.46 36.80 -29.91
N HIS A 908 -6.51 36.56 -28.60
CA HIS A 908 -7.73 36.30 -27.86
C HIS A 908 -8.06 37.44 -26.90
N GLU A 909 -9.36 37.75 -26.73
CA GLU A 909 -9.85 38.81 -25.84
C GLU A 909 -9.52 38.57 -24.35
N THR A 910 -9.08 37.36 -24.00
CA THR A 910 -8.59 37.01 -22.67
C THR A 910 -7.19 37.54 -22.38
N SER A 911 -6.41 37.94 -23.39
CA SER A 911 -5.15 38.66 -23.21
C SER A 911 -5.40 40.15 -23.01
N TRP A 912 -4.73 40.76 -22.03
CA TRP A 912 -4.74 42.22 -21.87
C TRP A 912 -3.99 42.96 -22.98
N ASP A 913 -3.19 42.26 -23.79
CA ASP A 913 -2.49 42.81 -24.95
C ASP A 913 -3.30 42.65 -26.25
N PHE A 914 -4.51 42.08 -26.19
CA PHE A 914 -5.42 41.95 -27.33
C PHE A 914 -5.71 43.31 -27.98
N GLN A 915 -5.45 43.40 -29.29
CA GLN A 915 -5.61 44.65 -30.05
C GLN A 915 -6.91 44.69 -30.85
N ARG A 916 -7.25 43.59 -31.52
CA ARG A 916 -8.42 43.47 -32.42
C ARG A 916 -8.61 42.03 -32.85
N ASN A 917 -9.81 41.75 -33.36
CA ASN A 917 -10.14 40.46 -33.96
C ASN A 917 -9.19 40.09 -35.11
N GLU A 918 -8.70 38.86 -35.12
CA GLU A 918 -7.69 38.39 -36.08
C GLU A 918 -8.17 38.31 -37.53
N LEU A 919 -9.47 38.18 -37.79
CA LEU A 919 -10.00 38.30 -39.17
C LEU A 919 -9.83 39.72 -39.73
N LEU A 920 -9.71 40.71 -38.84
CA LEU A 920 -9.42 42.10 -39.22
C LEU A 920 -7.93 42.40 -39.28
N SER A 921 -7.07 41.51 -38.77
CA SER A 921 -5.61 41.65 -38.87
C SER A 921 -5.03 41.11 -40.19
N ILE A 922 -5.81 40.33 -40.95
CA ILE A 922 -5.44 39.85 -42.29
C ILE A 922 -5.28 41.01 -43.27
N ASP A 923 -4.06 41.17 -43.79
CA ASP A 923 -3.66 42.20 -44.73
C ASP A 923 -2.85 41.63 -45.92
N THR A 924 -2.31 42.52 -46.75
CA THR A 924 -1.49 42.12 -47.90
C THR A 924 -0.21 41.38 -47.48
N SER A 925 0.40 41.72 -46.33
CA SER A 925 1.59 41.02 -45.83
C SER A 925 1.27 39.57 -45.49
N THR A 926 0.19 39.39 -44.72
CA THR A 926 -0.30 38.05 -44.34
C THR A 926 -0.58 37.20 -45.58
N TYR A 927 -1.20 37.80 -46.61
CA TYR A 927 -1.48 37.10 -47.85
C TYR A 927 -0.21 36.67 -48.59
N THR A 928 0.80 37.55 -48.69
CA THR A 928 2.09 37.21 -49.31
C THR A 928 2.78 36.08 -48.56
N GLU A 929 2.89 36.18 -47.22
CA GLU A 929 3.52 35.13 -46.42
C GLU A 929 2.76 33.80 -46.50
N ASN A 930 1.44 33.81 -46.67
CA ASN A 930 0.64 32.60 -46.89
C ASN A 930 0.92 31.95 -48.26
N ILE A 931 1.25 32.74 -49.28
CA ILE A 931 1.64 32.23 -50.59
C ILE A 931 3.03 31.61 -50.52
N ASP A 932 3.98 32.30 -49.89
CA ASP A 932 5.35 31.80 -49.71
C ASP A 932 5.33 30.45 -48.97
N TYR A 933 4.54 30.34 -47.91
CA TYR A 933 4.33 29.07 -47.21
C TYR A 933 3.75 27.97 -48.09
N LYS A 934 2.78 28.28 -48.97
CA LYS A 934 2.22 27.26 -49.89
C LYS A 934 3.25 26.79 -50.91
N ILE A 935 4.13 27.68 -51.37
CA ILE A 935 5.22 27.33 -52.28
C ILE A 935 6.22 26.41 -51.56
N GLU A 936 6.62 26.78 -50.34
CA GLU A 936 7.54 25.99 -49.52
C GLU A 936 6.97 24.62 -49.18
N LYS A 937 5.74 24.55 -48.67
CA LYS A 937 5.04 23.30 -48.34
C LYS A 937 4.94 22.38 -49.55
N HIS A 938 4.59 22.90 -50.73
CA HIS A 938 4.51 22.09 -51.94
C HIS A 938 5.87 21.51 -52.34
N PHE A 939 6.94 22.30 -52.21
CA PHE A 939 8.29 21.83 -52.47
C PHE A 939 8.72 20.74 -51.47
N GLU A 940 8.43 20.92 -50.17
CA GLU A 940 8.70 19.90 -49.14
C GLU A 940 7.93 18.60 -49.40
N GLU A 941 6.68 18.67 -49.86
CA GLU A 941 5.81 17.50 -50.10
C GLU A 941 6.12 16.76 -51.42
N THR A 942 6.54 17.48 -52.48
CA THR A 942 6.63 16.93 -53.84
C THR A 942 8.03 16.96 -54.44
N GLY A 943 8.93 17.78 -53.90
CA GLY A 943 10.22 18.12 -54.50
C GLY A 943 10.13 19.05 -55.71
N GLU A 944 8.93 19.52 -56.08
CA GLU A 944 8.72 20.40 -57.24
C GLU A 944 8.65 21.87 -56.84
N HIS A 945 9.34 22.74 -57.59
CA HIS A 945 9.21 24.19 -57.43
C HIS A 945 8.00 24.70 -58.21
N ILE A 946 7.03 25.27 -57.48
CA ILE A 946 5.89 25.97 -58.07
C ILE A 946 6.06 27.49 -58.01
N SER A 947 5.51 28.18 -59.00
CA SER A 947 5.40 29.63 -59.01
C SER A 947 3.92 30.01 -58.94
N ILE A 948 3.51 30.58 -57.80
CA ILE A 948 2.15 31.06 -57.61
C ILE A 948 2.11 32.56 -57.96
N SER A 949 1.34 32.93 -58.98
CA SER A 949 1.04 34.34 -59.24
C SER A 949 -0.08 34.82 -58.30
N PRO A 950 0.18 35.75 -57.36
CA PRO A 950 -0.82 36.21 -56.40
C PRO A 950 -2.00 36.89 -57.10
N ALA A 951 -3.22 36.47 -56.79
CA ALA A 951 -4.42 37.21 -57.17
C ALA A 951 -4.55 38.48 -56.28
N ALA A 952 -5.34 39.47 -56.70
CA ALA A 952 -5.56 40.65 -55.87
C ALA A 952 -6.22 40.27 -54.51
N PRO A 953 -5.71 40.77 -53.36
CA PRO A 953 -6.29 40.47 -52.04
C PRO A 953 -7.77 40.86 -51.95
N LYS A 954 -8.64 39.94 -51.51
CA LYS A 954 -10.08 40.20 -51.35
C LYS A 954 -10.42 40.63 -49.91
N LEU A 955 -9.86 41.76 -49.48
CA LEU A 955 -10.01 42.26 -48.10
C LEU A 955 -11.48 42.52 -47.68
N GLY A 956 -12.44 42.63 -48.61
CA GLY A 956 -13.86 42.77 -48.29
C GLY A 956 -14.62 41.44 -48.14
N SER A 957 -14.02 40.29 -48.48
CA SER A 957 -14.68 38.98 -48.40
C SER A 957 -14.36 38.30 -47.08
N LEU A 958 -15.40 37.97 -46.31
CA LEU A 958 -15.27 37.20 -45.07
C LEU A 958 -14.73 35.79 -45.32
N GLU A 959 -15.23 35.13 -46.38
CA GLU A 959 -14.77 33.81 -46.80
C GLU A 959 -13.27 33.82 -47.08
N TRP A 960 -12.79 34.77 -47.89
CA TRP A 960 -11.37 34.89 -48.20
C TRP A 960 -10.52 35.18 -46.95
N ARG A 961 -10.98 36.07 -46.06
CA ARG A 961 -10.28 36.36 -44.80
C ARG A 961 -10.22 35.16 -43.88
N MET A 962 -11.29 34.37 -43.81
CA MET A 962 -11.33 33.12 -43.04
C MET A 962 -10.34 32.10 -43.60
N GLU A 963 -10.25 31.94 -44.92
CA GLU A 963 -9.24 31.08 -45.55
C GLU A 963 -7.81 31.55 -45.22
N GLN A 964 -7.53 32.85 -45.32
CA GLN A 964 -6.21 33.39 -45.00
C GLN A 964 -5.86 33.27 -43.52
N TYR A 965 -6.84 33.45 -42.64
CA TYR A 965 -6.70 33.23 -41.20
C TYR A 965 -6.34 31.78 -40.90
N LYS A 966 -7.06 30.81 -41.49
CA LYS A 966 -6.75 29.39 -41.33
C LYS A 966 -5.33 29.07 -41.80
N THR A 967 -4.93 29.52 -43.00
CA THR A 967 -3.57 29.29 -43.52
C THR A 967 -2.49 29.95 -42.64
N LYS A 968 -2.73 31.16 -42.13
CA LYS A 968 -1.80 31.86 -41.21
C LYS A 968 -1.54 31.03 -39.96
N TRP A 969 -2.60 30.50 -39.35
CA TRP A 969 -2.50 29.72 -38.11
C TRP A 969 -2.00 28.30 -38.34
N GLU A 970 -2.38 27.65 -39.44
CA GLU A 970 -1.79 26.38 -39.88
C GLU A 970 -0.26 26.51 -40.03
N ARG A 971 0.21 27.55 -40.72
CA ARG A 971 1.64 27.84 -40.85
C ARG A 971 2.33 28.01 -39.50
N LYS A 972 1.75 28.81 -38.60
CA LYS A 972 2.32 29.06 -37.27
C LYS A 972 2.35 27.79 -36.40
N PHE A 973 1.30 26.98 -36.48
CA PHE A 973 1.19 25.71 -35.79
C PHE A 973 2.26 24.73 -36.25
N MET A 974 2.38 24.53 -37.57
CA MET A 974 3.41 23.65 -38.14
C MET A 974 4.83 24.19 -37.92
N GLN A 975 5.03 25.51 -37.94
CA GLN A 975 6.33 26.09 -37.61
C GLN A 975 6.71 25.85 -36.15
N LEU A 976 5.77 26.00 -35.21
CA LEU A 976 6.02 25.71 -33.80
C LEU A 976 6.35 24.22 -33.61
N HIS A 977 5.60 23.33 -34.27
CA HIS A 977 5.87 21.89 -34.29
C HIS A 977 7.27 21.56 -34.82
N LYS A 978 7.63 22.06 -36.01
CA LYS A 978 8.99 21.90 -36.60
C LYS A 978 10.09 22.43 -35.68
N ASN A 979 9.84 23.55 -35.02
CA ASN A 979 10.80 24.11 -34.07
C ASN A 979 10.97 23.22 -32.83
N GLU A 980 9.88 22.68 -32.26
CA GLU A 980 9.96 21.76 -31.12
C GLU A 980 10.69 20.46 -31.48
N GLU A 981 10.47 19.91 -32.69
CA GLU A 981 11.23 18.76 -33.19
C GLU A 981 12.72 19.06 -33.39
N GLU A 982 13.04 20.22 -33.96
CA GLU A 982 14.43 20.64 -34.17
C GLU A 982 15.16 20.92 -32.85
N LEU A 983 14.48 21.52 -31.85
CA LEU A 983 15.03 21.66 -30.50
C LEU A 983 15.33 20.30 -29.87
N ASN A 984 14.43 19.32 -30.02
CA ASN A 984 14.68 17.96 -29.55
C ASN A 984 15.85 17.32 -30.31
N ARG A 985 15.92 17.46 -31.64
CA ARG A 985 17.01 16.91 -32.46
C ARG A 985 18.38 17.45 -32.04
N GLN A 986 18.53 18.78 -31.95
CA GLN A 986 19.78 19.40 -31.51
C GLN A 986 20.18 18.94 -30.10
N PHE A 987 19.21 18.86 -29.19
CA PHE A 987 19.45 18.39 -27.82
C PHE A 987 19.91 16.92 -27.80
N ILE A 988 19.18 16.04 -28.48
CA ILE A 988 19.50 14.60 -28.61
C ILE A 988 20.89 14.41 -29.20
N ASP A 989 21.23 15.16 -30.25
CA ASP A 989 22.52 15.06 -30.92
C ASP A 989 23.69 15.50 -30.04
N ILE A 990 23.54 16.57 -29.27
CA ILE A 990 24.58 17.09 -28.38
C ILE A 990 24.84 16.15 -27.20
N TYR A 991 23.79 15.55 -26.64
CA TYR A 991 23.88 14.68 -25.48
C TYR A 991 24.01 13.20 -25.81
N GLY A 992 23.92 12.83 -27.10
CA GLY A 992 24.06 11.45 -27.57
C GLY A 992 22.94 10.54 -27.07
N LEU A 993 21.68 10.99 -27.22
CA LEU A 993 20.47 10.32 -26.70
C LEU A 993 19.62 9.63 -27.79
N GLN A 994 20.22 9.31 -28.94
CA GLN A 994 19.51 8.77 -30.10
C GLN A 994 18.91 7.38 -29.85
N ASP A 995 19.47 6.63 -28.91
CA ASP A 995 18.98 5.31 -28.53
C ASP A 995 17.79 5.39 -27.54
N GLU A 996 17.63 6.54 -26.86
CA GLU A 996 16.59 6.76 -25.85
C GLU A 996 15.39 7.58 -26.34
N LEU A 997 15.60 8.49 -27.30
CA LEU A 997 14.60 9.48 -27.70
C LEU A 997 14.56 9.72 -29.22
N THR A 998 13.36 9.97 -29.73
CA THR A 998 13.16 10.51 -31.08
C THR A 998 12.84 12.02 -31.02
N PRO A 999 13.23 12.79 -32.05
CA PRO A 999 12.96 14.22 -32.08
C PRO A 999 11.48 14.56 -32.27
N ASP A 1000 10.70 13.63 -32.85
CA ASP A 1000 9.30 13.80 -33.26
C ASP A 1000 8.44 14.43 -32.18
N VAL A 1001 7.45 15.26 -32.52
CA VAL A 1001 6.50 15.80 -31.52
C VAL A 1001 5.09 15.49 -31.98
N PRO A 1002 4.25 14.80 -31.17
CA PRO A 1002 2.85 14.60 -31.54
C PRO A 1002 2.15 15.95 -31.73
N LEU A 1003 1.33 16.08 -32.79
CA LEU A 1003 0.63 17.34 -33.08
C LEU A 1003 -0.29 17.75 -31.92
N ASN A 1004 -0.83 16.79 -31.17
CA ASN A 1004 -1.69 17.01 -30.02
C ASN A 1004 -0.97 17.64 -28.80
N GLU A 1005 0.37 17.63 -28.78
CA GLU A 1005 1.17 18.29 -27.75
C GLU A 1005 1.41 19.78 -28.02
N ILE A 1006 1.15 20.25 -29.24
CA ILE A 1006 1.36 21.65 -29.61
C ILE A 1006 0.34 22.54 -28.93
N THR A 1007 0.84 23.52 -28.17
CA THR A 1007 0.04 24.23 -27.14
C THR A 1007 -0.68 25.51 -27.61
N ILE A 1008 -0.69 25.80 -28.91
CA ILE A 1008 -1.48 26.90 -29.50
C ILE A 1008 -2.80 26.36 -30.07
N LEU A 1009 -3.82 27.22 -30.20
CA LEU A 1009 -5.14 26.87 -30.74
C LEU A 1009 -5.92 25.78 -29.98
N GLN A 1010 -5.54 25.48 -28.73
CA GLN A 1010 -6.15 24.40 -27.93
C GLN A 1010 -7.56 24.73 -27.38
N GLN A 1011 -8.15 25.87 -27.71
CA GLN A 1011 -9.51 26.28 -27.29
C GLN A 1011 -10.63 25.65 -28.17
N GLY A 1012 -10.36 24.47 -28.75
CA GLY A 1012 -11.29 23.80 -29.68
C GLY A 1012 -11.24 24.34 -31.12
N GLU A 1013 -10.21 25.10 -31.46
CA GLU A 1013 -10.06 25.75 -32.76
C GLU A 1013 -9.45 24.83 -33.83
N ILE A 1014 -8.84 23.72 -33.40
CA ILE A 1014 -8.24 22.70 -34.26
C ILE A 1014 -8.82 21.31 -33.97
N SER A 1015 -8.84 20.48 -35.02
CA SER A 1015 -9.11 19.04 -34.93
C SER A 1015 -7.98 18.30 -35.63
N ILE A 1016 -7.32 17.38 -34.92
CA ILE A 1016 -6.28 16.53 -35.48
C ILE A 1016 -6.96 15.26 -36.01
N VAL A 1017 -6.72 14.93 -37.28
CA VAL A 1017 -7.33 13.77 -37.95
C VAL A 1017 -6.21 12.86 -38.45
N ASN A 1018 -6.17 11.63 -37.95
CA ASN A 1018 -5.12 10.61 -38.16
C ASN A 1018 -3.77 10.99 -37.53
N ASP A 1019 -3.60 10.68 -36.23
CA ASP A 1019 -2.28 10.57 -35.60
C ASP A 1019 -1.53 9.32 -36.10
#